data_AF-A0A4U9HI36-F1
#
_entry.id   AF-A0A4U9HI36-F1
#
_cell.length_a   1.000
_cell.length_b   1.000
_cell.length_c   1.000
_cell.angle_alpha   90.00
_cell.angle_beta   90.00
_cell.angle_gamma   90.00
#
_symmetry.space_group_name_H-M   'P 1'
#
loop_
_entity.id
_entity.type
_entity.pdbx_description
1 polymer ?
#
loop_
_entity_poly.entity_id
_entity_poly.type
_entity_poly.pdbx_seq_one_letter_code
_entity_poly.pdbx_strand_id
1 'polypeptide(L)'
;MIRPLRIVLLILVLCGLPLASSGAFAAEGEQPAEQAELSQQDITAALKDYQKDLDDIKQQVSKATTDNQLSKLQERTQQLAANAEQLLTDLQPMQDKLKGQLDVLGPPPAPGALAETAAVAQQRNSLNNSKKLLDDSVKRSQAIRSSTHELMQQIGDLRRVAFKTQLALNSGSVLSLSFWAPAIAPQPQDSQRLTEFAGELRTVWNASWQEPWRYGTAGLLLLAGVIWSLGRYFSEQMLAWFSIRYLPDGRLRRSFSALGTSLITLCTTALALNLLYQTFSRVAELSPMLQDFADGFTRLGIFCALIAGLGRAFLSNRRPSWRLAAIDDTIAAGLGNFSPLLAALVLAFGTVELINNVIGASLSTTIFGNGLLAALMALVLLAIPLRAHRLRQHSERQGEQLEKRSMIGGLAQIATLLVSLAVLLALLIGYISFARFLIYQVIWTTLVLMAFYFLIQFSTDLWSAIFSPHTASGRSLMRSLGLSERHLEQLTIVFTAAFKCGLLLLMIVALLNGTFGTTTPNSLLEKIVAILSGEGLKKLHIVPGNLINALICLLIGGYILRASSRWLNNELLPKTINDVGIRASLVTLFTNVGYVLLILITLAALGIQWNNLAWIVSALSVGIGFGLQEIVKNFISGLILLTERPVKVGDMIGIGGVEGDVRRINVRATEIQLSDRSTMIVPNSQLISQNVRNATMGNAQGGGDHRPDVPDRNRPRAGAQPAADRLPGI
;
A
#
# COMPACT_ATOMS: atom_id res chain seq x y z
N MET A 1 8.03 5.38 49.64
CA MET A 1 8.94 4.86 48.61
C MET A 1 8.14 4.16 47.52
N ILE A 2 7.73 4.90 46.49
CA ILE A 2 6.91 4.40 45.39
C ILE A 2 7.85 3.96 44.26
N ARG A 3 7.73 2.70 43.83
CA ARG A 3 8.63 2.08 42.85
C ARG A 3 8.60 2.84 41.51
N PRO A 4 9.76 3.16 40.90
CA PRO A 4 9.86 3.91 39.63
C PRO A 4 9.19 3.18 38.45
N LEU A 5 8.93 1.87 38.58
CA LEU A 5 8.16 1.07 37.62
C LEU A 5 6.73 1.60 37.43
N ARG A 6 6.09 2.11 38.50
CA ARG A 6 4.74 2.68 38.39
C ARG A 6 4.73 4.02 37.68
N ILE A 7 5.80 4.81 37.78
CA ILE A 7 5.92 6.12 37.11
C ILE A 7 6.18 5.94 35.62
N VAL A 8 7.03 4.97 35.23
CA VAL A 8 7.27 4.66 33.81
C VAL A 8 6.04 4.02 33.15
N LEU A 9 5.30 3.17 33.87
CA LEU A 9 4.05 2.59 33.40
C LEU A 9 2.94 3.65 33.36
N LEU A 10 2.95 4.63 34.28
CA LEU A 10 2.07 5.81 34.20
C LEU A 10 2.39 6.66 32.96
N ILE A 11 3.68 6.89 32.65
CA ILE A 11 4.11 7.67 31.48
C ILE A 11 3.80 6.93 30.17
N LEU A 12 3.96 5.60 30.13
CA LEU A 12 3.56 4.78 28.97
C LEU A 12 2.04 4.74 28.77
N VAL A 13 1.25 4.74 29.85
CA VAL A 13 -0.21 4.83 29.81
C VAL A 13 -0.68 6.26 29.48
N LEU A 14 0.01 7.30 29.95
CA LEU A 14 -0.24 8.71 29.60
C LEU A 14 0.16 9.05 28.16
N CYS A 15 1.19 8.41 27.61
CA CYS A 15 1.58 8.58 26.20
C CYS A 15 0.73 7.74 25.22
N GLY A 16 -0.04 6.77 25.73
CA GLY A 16 -0.92 5.91 24.93
C GLY A 16 -2.39 6.35 24.86
N LEU A 17 -2.79 7.34 25.65
CA LEU A 17 -4.13 7.92 25.56
C LEU A 17 -4.13 9.06 24.53
N PRO A 18 -5.05 9.08 23.55
CA PRO A 18 -5.35 10.33 22.86
C PRO A 18 -5.85 11.29 23.94
N LEU A 19 -5.08 12.36 24.20
CA LEU A 19 -5.54 13.50 24.98
C LEU A 19 -6.64 14.19 24.16
N ALA A 20 -7.83 13.62 24.21
CA ALA A 20 -9.05 14.29 23.81
C ALA A 20 -9.13 15.59 24.61
N SER A 21 -9.40 16.69 23.91
CA SER A 21 -9.79 17.94 24.51
C SER A 21 -10.89 17.68 25.54
N SER A 22 -10.60 18.00 26.80
CA SER A 22 -11.57 18.04 27.88
C SER A 22 -12.56 19.17 27.60
N GLY A 23 -13.56 18.89 26.75
CA GLY A 23 -14.85 19.55 26.86
C GLY A 23 -15.43 19.12 28.20
N ALA A 24 -15.79 20.08 29.04
CA ALA A 24 -16.40 19.85 30.33
C ALA A 24 -17.69 19.03 30.15
N PHE A 25 -17.62 17.73 30.43
CA PHE A 25 -18.79 16.95 30.76
C PHE A 25 -19.20 17.38 32.16
N ALA A 26 -20.18 18.29 32.24
CA ALA A 26 -20.96 18.46 33.44
C ALA A 26 -21.59 17.09 33.76
N ALA A 27 -21.25 16.54 34.91
CA ALA A 27 -21.85 15.31 35.42
C ALA A 27 -23.29 15.62 35.86
N GLU A 28 -24.25 15.49 34.95
CA GLU A 28 -25.61 15.14 35.32
C GLU A 28 -25.62 13.64 35.64
N GLY A 29 -26.10 13.31 36.84
CA GLY A 29 -26.04 11.97 37.39
C GLY A 29 -26.79 10.95 36.53
N GLU A 30 -26.13 9.82 36.24
CA GLU A 30 -26.73 8.64 35.65
C GLU A 30 -27.82 8.07 36.58
N GLN A 31 -29.08 8.32 36.21
CA GLN A 31 -30.17 7.38 36.49
C GLN A 31 -30.13 6.26 35.43
N PRO A 32 -30.61 5.03 35.75
CA PRO A 32 -30.59 3.92 34.81
C PRO A 32 -31.44 4.29 33.59
N ALA A 33 -30.84 4.25 32.40
CA ALA A 33 -31.51 4.56 31.15
C ALA A 33 -32.68 3.59 30.88
N GLU A 34 -33.90 4.05 31.17
CA GLU A 34 -35.06 3.64 30.38
C GLU A 34 -34.77 4.06 28.93
N GLN A 35 -34.93 3.12 27.98
CA GLN A 35 -34.89 3.42 26.56
C GLN A 35 -36.01 4.42 26.26
N ALA A 36 -35.69 5.70 26.22
CA ALA A 36 -36.59 6.73 25.75
C ALA A 36 -36.91 6.40 24.28
N GLU A 37 -38.15 5.97 24.01
CA GLU A 37 -38.65 5.85 22.65
C GLU A 37 -38.51 7.22 21.98
N LEU A 38 -37.62 7.36 20.98
CA LEU A 38 -37.48 8.59 20.19
C LEU A 38 -38.87 9.02 19.71
N SER A 39 -39.28 10.22 20.10
CA SER A 39 -40.61 10.70 19.73
C SER A 39 -40.66 10.98 18.21
N GLN A 40 -41.85 10.82 17.63
CA GLN A 40 -42.04 11.05 16.19
C GLN A 40 -41.79 12.51 15.77
N GLN A 41 -41.89 13.44 16.71
CA GLN A 41 -41.55 14.85 16.53
C GLN A 41 -40.03 15.06 16.44
N ASP A 42 -39.23 14.34 17.23
CA ASP A 42 -37.77 14.43 17.20
C ASP A 42 -37.21 13.91 15.88
N ILE A 43 -37.76 12.81 15.36
CA ILE A 43 -37.36 12.23 14.07
C ILE A 43 -37.67 13.20 12.91
N THR A 44 -38.83 13.85 12.94
CA THR A 44 -39.21 14.79 11.88
C THR A 44 -38.44 16.11 11.95
N ALA A 45 -38.10 16.58 13.16
CA ALA A 45 -37.21 17.73 13.35
C ALA A 45 -35.80 17.43 12.83
N ALA A 46 -35.21 16.29 13.22
CA ALA A 46 -33.89 15.87 12.78
C ALA A 46 -33.79 15.76 11.24
N LEU A 47 -34.78 15.15 10.59
CA LEU A 47 -34.82 15.06 9.13
C LEU A 47 -34.90 16.43 8.44
N LYS A 48 -35.59 17.40 9.04
CA LYS A 48 -35.66 18.77 8.53
C LYS A 48 -34.31 19.47 8.65
N ASP A 49 -33.62 19.29 9.77
CA ASP A 49 -32.30 19.86 10.00
C ASP A 49 -31.26 19.24 9.07
N TYR A 50 -31.31 17.92 8.85
CA TYR A 50 -30.44 17.24 7.87
C TYR A 50 -30.67 17.72 6.44
N GLN A 51 -31.93 17.94 6.05
CA GLN A 51 -32.24 18.49 4.74
C GLN A 51 -31.71 19.92 4.58
N LYS A 52 -31.85 20.75 5.62
CA LYS A 52 -31.31 22.11 5.63
C LYS A 52 -29.79 22.13 5.52
N ASP A 53 -29.10 21.29 6.28
CA ASP A 53 -27.64 21.19 6.24
C ASP A 53 -27.16 20.69 4.85
N LEU A 54 -27.86 19.73 4.24
CA LEU A 54 -27.56 19.28 2.86
C LEU A 54 -27.65 20.43 1.85
N ASP A 55 -28.71 21.23 1.93
CA ASP A 55 -28.93 22.34 1.00
C ASP A 55 -27.93 23.49 1.22
N ASP A 56 -27.58 23.78 2.48
CA ASP A 56 -26.52 24.72 2.85
C ASP A 56 -25.16 24.27 2.31
N ILE A 57 -24.82 22.97 2.44
CA ILE A 57 -23.57 22.42 1.88
C ILE A 57 -23.56 22.57 0.36
N LYS A 58 -24.64 22.20 -0.35
CA LYS A 58 -24.72 22.37 -1.82
C LYS A 58 -24.48 23.82 -2.24
N GLN A 59 -25.08 24.77 -1.52
CA GLN A 59 -24.87 26.19 -1.80
C GLN A 59 -23.41 26.60 -1.57
N GLN A 60 -22.77 26.13 -0.49
CA GLN A 60 -21.37 26.43 -0.21
C GLN A 60 -20.41 25.77 -1.22
N VAL A 61 -20.71 24.55 -1.70
CA VAL A 61 -19.91 23.87 -2.73
C VAL A 61 -19.89 24.70 -4.02
N SER A 62 -21.02 25.29 -4.42
CA SER A 62 -21.06 26.15 -5.61
C SER A 62 -20.23 27.45 -5.50
N LYS A 63 -19.95 27.90 -4.26
CA LYS A 63 -19.17 29.12 -3.99
C LYS A 63 -17.70 28.82 -3.65
N ALA A 64 -17.36 27.56 -3.39
CA ALA A 64 -16.04 27.16 -2.95
C ALA A 64 -15.05 27.23 -4.13
N THR A 65 -13.93 27.93 -3.92
CA THR A 65 -12.87 28.10 -4.93
C THR A 65 -11.56 27.46 -4.52
N THR A 66 -11.44 27.06 -3.26
CA THR A 66 -10.20 26.54 -2.68
C THR A 66 -10.36 25.09 -2.23
N ASP A 67 -9.33 24.27 -2.40
CA ASP A 67 -9.34 22.86 -1.96
C ASP A 67 -9.65 22.70 -0.46
N ASN A 68 -9.18 23.63 0.38
CA ASN A 68 -9.46 23.61 1.82
C ASN A 68 -10.96 23.78 2.12
N GLN A 69 -11.65 24.69 1.42
CA GLN A 69 -13.10 24.86 1.55
C GLN A 69 -13.84 23.59 1.10
N LEU A 70 -13.45 23.03 -0.05
CA LEU A 70 -14.02 21.78 -0.57
C LEU A 70 -13.76 20.60 0.37
N SER A 71 -12.61 20.54 1.04
CA SER A 71 -12.27 19.51 2.01
C SER A 71 -13.15 19.60 3.26
N LYS A 72 -13.40 20.80 3.79
CA LYS A 72 -14.31 21.01 4.92
C LYS A 72 -15.75 20.65 4.57
N LEU A 73 -16.20 21.01 3.37
CA LEU A 73 -17.52 20.64 2.86
C LEU A 73 -17.63 19.12 2.70
N GLN A 74 -16.59 18.46 2.21
CA GLN A 74 -16.53 17.01 2.14
C GLN A 74 -16.67 16.36 3.53
N GLU A 75 -16.01 16.91 4.55
CA GLU A 75 -16.09 16.42 5.92
C GLU A 75 -17.48 16.62 6.54
N ARG A 76 -18.10 17.81 6.39
CA ARG A 76 -19.52 18.02 6.79
C ARG A 76 -20.47 17.08 6.06
N THR A 77 -20.25 16.88 4.76
CA THR A 77 -21.05 15.94 3.95
C THR A 77 -20.90 14.51 4.48
N GLN A 78 -19.68 14.10 4.86
CA GLN A 78 -19.43 12.78 5.43
C GLN A 78 -20.09 12.61 6.82
N GLN A 79 -20.04 13.64 7.67
CA GLN A 79 -20.73 13.64 8.96
C GLN A 79 -22.25 13.54 8.78
N LEU A 80 -22.83 14.29 7.85
CA LEU A 80 -24.25 14.21 7.52
C LEU A 80 -24.65 12.80 7.03
N ALA A 81 -23.81 12.16 6.23
CA ALA A 81 -24.05 10.77 5.79
C ALA A 81 -24.06 9.80 6.97
N ALA A 82 -23.11 9.95 7.90
CA ALA A 82 -23.03 9.12 9.10
C ALA A 82 -24.26 9.31 10.00
N ASN A 83 -24.68 10.56 10.21
CA ASN A 83 -25.87 10.88 11.01
C ASN A 83 -27.16 10.33 10.38
N ALA A 84 -27.29 10.39 9.04
CA ALA A 84 -28.42 9.80 8.33
C ALA A 84 -28.43 8.25 8.41
N GLU A 85 -27.27 7.61 8.35
CA GLU A 85 -27.13 6.15 8.51
C GLU A 85 -27.44 5.70 9.95
N GLN A 86 -26.99 6.46 10.95
CA GLN A 86 -27.33 6.22 12.34
C GLN A 86 -28.84 6.30 12.54
N LEU A 87 -29.49 7.34 12.02
CA LEU A 87 -30.95 7.46 12.08
C LEU A 87 -31.64 6.27 11.40
N LEU A 88 -31.15 5.79 10.25
CA LEU A 88 -31.70 4.60 9.60
C LEU A 88 -31.58 3.34 10.47
N THR A 89 -30.47 3.19 11.17
CA THR A 89 -30.22 2.07 12.10
C THR A 89 -31.17 2.14 13.30
N ASP A 90 -31.40 3.34 13.84
CA ASP A 90 -32.29 3.56 14.98
C ASP A 90 -33.78 3.33 14.62
N LEU A 91 -34.17 3.56 13.36
CA LEU A 91 -35.55 3.34 12.88
C LEU A 91 -35.87 1.87 12.56
N GLN A 92 -34.87 1.02 12.29
CA GLN A 92 -35.07 -0.42 12.01
C GLN A 92 -35.87 -1.19 13.09
N PRO A 93 -35.51 -1.13 14.39
CA PRO A 93 -36.24 -1.86 15.41
C PRO A 93 -37.70 -1.39 15.55
N MET A 94 -37.96 -0.10 15.29
CA MET A 94 -39.34 0.43 15.30
C MET A 94 -40.17 -0.11 14.12
N GLN A 95 -39.57 -0.26 12.94
CA GLN A 95 -40.22 -0.89 11.79
C GLN A 95 -40.54 -2.37 12.07
N ASP A 96 -39.60 -3.10 12.67
CA ASP A 96 -39.80 -4.51 13.01
C ASP A 96 -40.88 -4.70 14.09
N LYS A 97 -40.93 -3.83 15.11
CA LYS A 97 -41.99 -3.82 16.13
C LYS A 97 -43.38 -3.58 15.53
N LEU A 98 -43.52 -2.55 14.69
CA LEU A 98 -44.80 -2.25 14.02
C LEU A 98 -45.23 -3.35 13.04
N LYS A 99 -44.27 -3.94 12.33
CA LYS A 99 -44.53 -5.08 11.43
C LYS A 99 -44.99 -6.30 12.22
N GLY A 100 -44.31 -6.64 13.32
CA GLY A 100 -44.73 -7.72 14.22
C GLY A 100 -46.14 -7.50 14.80
N GLN A 101 -46.48 -6.28 15.21
CA GLN A 101 -47.83 -5.94 15.68
C GLN A 101 -48.91 -6.08 14.59
N LEU A 102 -48.59 -5.71 13.34
CA LEU A 102 -49.49 -5.88 12.20
C LEU A 102 -49.62 -7.36 11.78
N ASP A 103 -48.55 -8.14 11.87
CA ASP A 103 -48.56 -9.57 11.53
C ASP A 103 -49.43 -10.37 12.52
N VAL A 104 -49.47 -9.97 13.80
CA VAL A 104 -50.38 -10.55 14.82
C VAL A 104 -51.86 -10.26 14.52
N LEU A 105 -52.17 -9.10 13.91
CA LEU A 105 -53.53 -8.70 13.53
C LEU A 105 -54.04 -9.34 12.22
N GLY A 106 -53.15 -9.95 11.43
CA GLY A 106 -53.47 -10.61 10.17
C GLY A 106 -53.90 -9.66 9.03
N PRO A 107 -53.99 -10.18 7.78
CA PRO A 107 -54.43 -9.40 6.62
C PRO A 107 -55.92 -9.00 6.74
N PRO A 108 -56.34 -7.91 6.06
CA PRO A 108 -57.74 -7.52 6.05
C PRO A 108 -58.61 -8.64 5.47
N PRO A 109 -59.84 -8.83 5.98
CA PRO A 109 -60.73 -9.89 5.49
C PRO A 109 -61.03 -9.72 4.00
N ALA A 110 -60.99 -10.83 3.25
CA ALA A 110 -61.28 -10.85 1.81
C ALA A 110 -62.72 -10.34 1.52
N PRO A 111 -62.98 -9.72 0.37
CA PRO A 111 -64.31 -9.22 0.02
C PRO A 111 -65.32 -10.38 0.00
N GLY A 112 -66.17 -10.46 1.03
CA GLY A 112 -67.16 -11.53 1.23
C GLY A 112 -67.05 -12.32 2.55
N ALA A 113 -66.02 -12.10 3.38
CA ALA A 113 -65.91 -12.68 4.72
C ALA A 113 -66.65 -11.87 5.80
N LEU A 114 -66.89 -12.47 6.97
CA LEU A 114 -67.52 -11.79 8.13
C LEU A 114 -66.79 -10.49 8.45
N ALA A 115 -67.56 -9.40 8.61
CA ALA A 115 -67.02 -8.07 8.88
C ALA A 115 -66.22 -8.08 10.19
N GLU A 116 -65.02 -7.52 10.13
CA GLU A 116 -64.16 -7.34 11.30
C GLU A 116 -64.83 -6.44 12.35
N THR A 117 -64.51 -6.65 13.63
CA THR A 117 -65.00 -5.78 14.70
C THR A 117 -64.43 -4.36 14.54
N ALA A 118 -65.26 -3.33 14.77
CA ALA A 118 -64.87 -1.93 14.56
C ALA A 118 -63.59 -1.51 15.33
N ALA A 119 -63.35 -2.11 16.50
CA ALA A 119 -62.16 -1.85 17.31
C ALA A 119 -60.86 -2.37 16.66
N VAL A 120 -60.87 -3.57 16.07
CA VAL A 120 -59.70 -4.16 15.40
C VAL A 120 -59.41 -3.42 14.09
N ALA A 121 -60.45 -3.00 13.36
CA ALA A 121 -60.30 -2.16 12.18
C ALA A 121 -59.68 -0.79 12.52
N GLN A 122 -60.11 -0.14 13.61
CA GLN A 122 -59.52 1.11 14.09
C GLN A 122 -58.06 0.93 14.52
N GLN A 123 -57.75 -0.15 15.24
CA GLN A 123 -56.39 -0.45 15.68
C GLN A 123 -55.47 -0.72 14.48
N ARG A 124 -55.90 -1.53 13.50
CA ARG A 124 -55.14 -1.76 12.27
C ARG A 124 -54.90 -0.47 11.49
N ASN A 125 -55.91 0.40 11.39
CA ASN A 125 -55.76 1.71 10.74
C ASN A 125 -54.75 2.62 11.44
N SER A 126 -54.74 2.64 12.78
CA SER A 126 -53.77 3.43 13.56
C SER A 126 -52.32 2.93 13.39
N LEU A 127 -52.12 1.61 13.38
CA LEU A 127 -50.81 0.99 13.16
C LEU A 127 -50.33 1.18 11.72
N ASN A 128 -51.22 1.08 10.74
CA ASN A 128 -50.89 1.36 9.34
C ASN A 128 -50.50 2.84 9.12
N ASN A 129 -51.18 3.78 9.78
CA ASN A 129 -50.80 5.19 9.72
C ASN A 129 -49.42 5.44 10.35
N SER A 130 -49.15 4.82 11.51
CA SER A 130 -47.86 4.92 12.18
C SER A 130 -46.72 4.32 11.34
N LYS A 131 -46.95 3.14 10.75
CA LYS A 131 -46.04 2.50 9.80
C LYS A 131 -45.78 3.36 8.58
N LYS A 132 -46.80 3.96 7.99
CA LYS A 132 -46.66 4.84 6.81
C LYS A 132 -45.77 6.04 7.11
N LEU A 133 -45.98 6.71 8.25
CA LEU A 133 -45.15 7.85 8.67
C LEU A 133 -43.70 7.43 8.93
N LEU A 134 -43.48 6.26 9.54
CA LEU A 134 -42.15 5.71 9.77
C LEU A 134 -41.46 5.34 8.44
N ASP A 135 -42.16 4.69 7.52
CA ASP A 135 -41.66 4.36 6.18
C ASP A 135 -41.30 5.62 5.39
N ASP A 136 -42.10 6.68 5.51
CA ASP A 136 -41.81 7.98 4.90
C ASP A 136 -40.55 8.62 5.51
N SER A 137 -40.34 8.51 6.83
CA SER A 137 -39.12 8.98 7.49
C SER A 137 -37.87 8.20 7.05
N VAL A 138 -37.98 6.87 6.88
CA VAL A 138 -36.92 6.01 6.35
C VAL A 138 -36.59 6.39 4.91
N LYS A 139 -37.61 6.57 4.04
CA LYS A 139 -37.39 7.00 2.65
C LYS A 139 -36.70 8.35 2.56
N ARG A 140 -37.08 9.32 3.40
CA ARG A 140 -36.43 10.63 3.47
C ARG A 140 -34.97 10.50 3.91
N SER A 141 -34.70 9.73 4.97
CA SER A 141 -33.33 9.50 5.42
C SER A 141 -32.47 8.78 4.35
N GLN A 142 -33.03 7.78 3.65
CA GLN A 142 -32.37 7.12 2.52
C GLN A 142 -32.08 8.07 1.36
N ALA A 143 -33.01 8.97 1.03
CA ALA A 143 -32.82 9.98 -0.01
C ALA A 143 -31.73 11.00 0.36
N ILE A 144 -31.70 11.45 1.62
CA ILE A 144 -30.64 12.33 2.16
C ILE A 144 -29.29 11.59 2.06
N ARG A 145 -29.21 10.34 2.51
CA ARG A 145 -28.00 9.53 2.43
C ARG A 145 -27.49 9.39 1.00
N SER A 146 -28.38 9.05 0.06
CA SER A 146 -28.03 8.92 -1.36
C SER A 146 -27.52 10.25 -1.94
N SER A 147 -28.23 11.35 -1.67
CA SER A 147 -27.85 12.69 -2.12
C SER A 147 -26.50 13.12 -1.55
N THR A 148 -26.23 12.76 -0.30
CA THR A 148 -24.98 13.05 0.41
C THR A 148 -23.82 12.25 -0.20
N HIS A 149 -24.03 10.98 -0.57
CA HIS A 149 -23.04 10.20 -1.31
C HIS A 149 -22.74 10.78 -2.70
N GLU A 150 -23.77 11.21 -3.43
CA GLU A 150 -23.59 11.86 -4.73
C GLU A 150 -22.81 13.18 -4.59
N LEU A 151 -23.17 13.99 -3.59
CA LEU A 151 -22.47 15.25 -3.29
C LEU A 151 -21.01 15.02 -2.92
N MET A 152 -20.69 13.98 -2.14
CA MET A 152 -19.29 13.59 -1.87
C MET A 152 -18.53 13.24 -3.15
N GLN A 153 -19.18 12.56 -4.10
CA GLN A 153 -18.56 12.24 -5.40
C GLN A 153 -18.29 13.52 -6.20
N GLN A 154 -19.28 14.42 -6.28
CA GLN A 154 -19.14 15.71 -6.98
C GLN A 154 -18.03 16.58 -6.37
N ILE A 155 -17.98 16.70 -5.04
CA ILE A 155 -16.90 17.42 -4.35
C ILE A 155 -15.55 16.77 -4.66
N GLY A 156 -15.47 15.43 -4.62
CA GLY A 156 -14.26 14.69 -4.97
C GLY A 156 -13.77 14.97 -6.39
N ASP A 157 -14.67 15.06 -7.36
CA ASP A 157 -14.34 15.37 -8.75
C ASP A 157 -13.93 16.84 -8.93
N LEU A 158 -14.62 17.80 -8.28
CA LEU A 158 -14.22 19.21 -8.26
C LEU A 158 -12.81 19.38 -7.67
N ARG A 159 -12.50 18.69 -6.56
CA ARG A 159 -11.16 18.71 -5.96
C ARG A 159 -10.11 18.13 -6.89
N ARG A 160 -10.39 17.02 -7.58
CA ARG A 160 -9.48 16.43 -8.58
C ARG A 160 -9.21 17.38 -9.74
N VAL A 161 -10.25 18.05 -10.25
CA VAL A 161 -10.10 19.04 -11.33
C VAL A 161 -9.30 20.24 -10.84
N ALA A 162 -9.63 20.82 -9.69
CA ALA A 162 -8.89 21.92 -9.09
C ALA A 162 -7.41 21.56 -8.89
N PHE A 163 -7.13 20.36 -8.35
CA PHE A 163 -5.77 19.86 -8.17
C PHE A 163 -5.01 19.71 -9.50
N LYS A 164 -5.62 19.09 -10.52
CA LYS A 164 -5.00 18.93 -11.85
C LYS A 164 -4.70 20.29 -12.48
N THR A 165 -5.65 21.22 -12.43
CA THR A 165 -5.49 22.57 -12.96
C THR A 165 -4.38 23.32 -12.22
N GLN A 166 -4.31 23.20 -10.89
CA GLN A 166 -3.24 23.82 -10.10
C GLN A 166 -1.86 23.24 -10.39
N LEU A 167 -1.74 21.92 -10.58
CA LEU A 167 -0.47 21.28 -10.92
C LEU A 167 0.03 21.62 -12.33
N ALA A 168 -0.90 21.70 -13.29
CA ALA A 168 -0.59 22.00 -14.69
C ALA A 168 -0.46 23.50 -15.00
N LEU A 169 -0.76 24.37 -14.03
CA LEU A 169 -0.65 25.82 -14.20
C LEU A 169 0.83 26.22 -14.36
N ASN A 170 1.18 26.79 -15.51
CA ASN A 170 2.45 27.47 -15.69
C ASN A 170 2.32 28.92 -15.16
N SER A 171 2.95 29.18 -14.03
CA SER A 171 2.93 30.47 -13.33
C SER A 171 4.07 31.41 -13.72
N GLY A 172 4.91 31.02 -14.69
CA GLY A 172 6.13 31.73 -15.03
C GLY A 172 7.32 31.33 -14.14
N SER A 173 8.52 31.55 -14.68
CA SER A 173 9.79 31.15 -14.04
C SER A 173 10.05 31.91 -12.73
N VAL A 174 10.72 31.27 -11.77
CA VAL A 174 11.22 31.94 -10.54
C VAL A 174 12.23 33.07 -10.84
N LEU A 175 12.85 33.05 -12.03
CA LEU A 175 13.75 34.11 -12.48
C LEU A 175 13.01 35.32 -13.11
N SER A 176 11.70 35.22 -13.33
CA SER A 176 10.91 36.29 -13.94
C SER A 176 10.61 37.42 -12.96
N LEU A 177 10.52 38.67 -13.45
CA LEU A 177 10.17 39.82 -12.62
C LEU A 177 8.74 39.70 -12.04
N SER A 178 7.84 39.06 -12.78
CA SER A 178 6.45 38.79 -12.35
C SER A 178 6.37 37.89 -11.13
N PHE A 179 7.31 36.96 -10.95
CA PHE A 179 7.37 36.11 -9.76
C PHE A 179 7.70 36.94 -8.51
N TRP A 180 8.59 37.94 -8.63
CA TRP A 180 9.02 38.79 -7.52
C TRP A 180 8.07 39.96 -7.23
N ALA A 181 7.07 40.19 -8.09
CA ALA A 181 6.12 41.30 -7.95
C ALA A 181 5.42 41.36 -6.58
N PRO A 182 4.95 40.25 -5.97
CA PRO A 182 4.31 40.31 -4.64
C PRO A 182 5.24 40.77 -3.52
N ALA A 183 6.55 40.57 -3.65
CA ALA A 183 7.54 41.03 -2.66
C ALA A 183 7.88 42.52 -2.81
N ILE A 184 7.78 43.06 -4.03
CA ILE A 184 8.17 44.44 -4.35
C ILE A 184 6.96 45.38 -4.26
N ALA A 185 5.81 44.96 -4.79
CA ALA A 185 4.57 45.71 -4.85
C ALA A 185 3.40 44.81 -4.39
N PRO A 186 3.23 44.61 -3.07
CA PRO A 186 2.15 43.76 -2.55
C PRO A 186 0.78 44.31 -2.95
N GLN A 187 -0.15 43.41 -3.28
CA GLN A 187 -1.50 43.79 -3.65
C GLN A 187 -2.22 44.43 -2.45
N PRO A 188 -2.94 45.56 -2.62
CA PRO A 188 -3.58 46.25 -1.50
C PRO A 188 -4.54 45.35 -0.70
N GLN A 189 -5.29 44.49 -1.39
CA GLN A 189 -6.22 43.55 -0.77
C GLN A 189 -5.51 42.50 0.11
N ASP A 190 -4.36 41.97 -0.33
CA ASP A 190 -3.57 41.03 0.47
C ASP A 190 -3.00 41.72 1.71
N SER A 191 -2.53 42.97 1.55
CA SER A 191 -2.02 43.76 2.68
C SER A 191 -3.11 44.04 3.72
N GLN A 192 -4.34 44.31 3.29
CA GLN A 192 -5.48 44.52 4.19
C GLN A 192 -5.86 43.23 4.94
N ARG A 193 -5.95 42.09 4.24
CA ARG A 193 -6.27 40.79 4.88
C ARG A 193 -5.19 40.37 5.88
N LEU A 194 -3.92 40.65 5.56
CA LEU A 194 -2.80 40.41 6.47
C LEU A 194 -2.89 41.32 7.71
N THR A 195 -3.24 42.60 7.56
CA THR A 195 -3.38 43.50 8.70
C THR A 195 -4.61 43.17 9.56
N GLU A 196 -5.71 42.72 8.97
CA GLU A 196 -6.87 42.18 9.70
C GLU A 196 -6.48 40.97 10.54
N PHE A 197 -5.82 39.97 9.94
CA PHE A 197 -5.31 38.79 10.64
C PHE A 197 -4.31 39.14 11.75
N ALA A 198 -3.35 40.02 11.48
CA ALA A 198 -2.39 40.48 12.47
C ALA A 198 -3.07 41.28 13.60
N GLY A 199 -4.15 41.99 13.29
CA GLY A 199 -5.02 42.66 14.25
C GLY A 199 -5.67 41.65 15.20
N GLU A 200 -6.31 40.60 14.68
CA GLU A 200 -6.92 39.54 15.50
C GLU A 200 -5.89 38.78 16.34
N LEU A 201 -4.70 38.48 15.79
CA LEU A 201 -3.62 37.89 16.58
C LEU A 201 -3.20 38.81 17.73
N ARG A 202 -3.10 40.12 17.47
CA ARG A 202 -2.71 41.12 18.47
C ARG A 202 -3.77 41.30 19.54
N THR A 203 -5.06 41.22 19.22
CA THR A 203 -6.13 41.30 20.23
C THR A 203 -6.08 40.11 21.17
N VAL A 204 -5.96 38.88 20.65
CA VAL A 204 -5.82 37.66 21.47
C VAL A 204 -4.53 37.66 22.29
N TRP A 205 -3.42 38.12 21.69
CA TRP A 205 -2.16 38.29 22.40
C TRP A 205 -2.31 39.26 23.58
N ASN A 206 -2.85 40.46 23.34
CA ASN A 206 -3.03 41.47 24.38
C ASN A 206 -3.99 40.99 25.47
N ALA A 207 -5.10 40.33 25.11
CA ALA A 207 -6.06 39.75 26.06
C ALA A 207 -5.37 38.73 26.98
N SER A 208 -4.48 37.91 26.42
CA SER A 208 -3.71 36.90 27.18
C SER A 208 -2.75 37.50 28.21
N TRP A 209 -2.38 38.77 28.09
CA TRP A 209 -1.45 39.46 29.00
C TRP A 209 -2.13 40.40 30.01
N GLN A 210 -3.47 40.44 30.07
CA GLN A 210 -4.22 41.24 31.05
C GLN A 210 -4.09 40.68 32.48
N GLU A 211 -4.32 41.53 33.50
CA GLU A 211 -4.08 41.24 34.93
C GLU A 211 -4.61 39.88 35.45
N PRO A 212 -5.83 39.40 35.10
CA PRO A 212 -6.30 38.11 35.60
C PRO A 212 -5.57 36.90 35.01
N TRP A 213 -4.96 37.03 33.81
CA TRP A 213 -4.41 35.90 33.06
C TRP A 213 -2.89 35.89 32.94
N ARG A 214 -2.22 37.03 33.19
CA ARG A 214 -0.78 37.28 32.97
C ARG A 214 0.14 36.21 33.57
N TYR A 215 -0.04 35.89 34.85
CA TYR A 215 0.79 34.87 35.52
C TYR A 215 0.53 33.47 34.97
N GLY A 216 -0.73 33.16 34.63
CA GLY A 216 -1.08 31.91 33.96
C GLY A 216 -0.45 31.80 32.57
N THR A 217 -0.39 32.89 31.80
CA THR A 217 0.16 32.92 30.43
C THR A 217 1.67 32.72 30.50
N ALA A 218 2.35 33.46 31.37
CA ALA A 218 3.77 33.29 31.61
C ALA A 218 4.11 31.87 32.10
N GLY A 219 3.31 31.32 33.02
CA GLY A 219 3.47 29.95 33.51
C GLY A 219 3.32 28.89 32.43
N LEU A 220 2.29 28.97 31.59
CA LEU A 220 2.06 28.03 30.50
C LEU A 220 3.12 28.13 29.39
N LEU A 221 3.55 29.33 29.01
CA LEU A 221 4.62 29.52 28.03
C LEU A 221 5.97 28.99 28.54
N LEU A 222 6.30 29.25 29.81
CA LEU A 222 7.48 28.69 30.45
C LEU A 222 7.39 27.16 30.48
N LEU A 223 6.26 26.61 30.88
CA LEU A 223 6.03 25.16 30.92
C LEU A 223 6.17 24.53 29.52
N ALA A 224 5.63 25.16 28.48
CA ALA A 224 5.77 24.70 27.10
C ALA A 224 7.25 24.68 26.66
N GLY A 225 8.00 25.75 26.96
CA GLY A 225 9.44 25.83 26.66
C GLY A 225 10.27 24.79 27.44
N VAL A 226 9.94 24.58 28.72
CA VAL A 226 10.59 23.57 29.57
C VAL A 226 10.29 22.15 29.06
N ILE A 227 9.04 21.83 28.73
CA ILE A 227 8.66 20.51 28.20
C ILE A 227 9.36 20.25 26.86
N TRP A 228 9.39 21.23 25.96
CA TRP A 228 10.00 21.09 24.65
C TRP A 228 11.52 20.85 24.71
N SER A 229 12.21 21.51 25.63
CA SER A 229 13.68 21.44 25.77
C SER A 229 14.13 20.43 26.83
N LEU A 230 13.94 20.77 28.11
CA LEU A 230 14.34 19.98 29.27
C LEU A 230 13.55 18.67 29.37
N GLY A 231 12.24 18.72 29.12
CA GLY A 231 11.37 17.54 29.13
C GLY A 231 11.83 16.51 28.10
N ARG A 232 12.20 16.94 26.89
CA ARG A 232 12.80 16.08 25.87
C ARG A 232 14.16 15.53 26.27
N TYR A 233 15.06 16.37 26.77
CA TYR A 233 16.38 15.92 27.23
C TYR A 233 16.27 14.85 28.32
N PHE A 234 15.46 15.10 29.35
CA PHE A 234 15.25 14.17 30.45
C PHE A 234 14.55 12.89 29.98
N SER A 235 13.56 13.00 29.08
CA SER A 235 12.87 11.83 28.51
C SER A 235 13.82 10.95 27.70
N GLU A 236 14.71 11.52 26.88
CA GLU A 236 15.73 10.76 26.13
C GLU A 236 16.71 10.06 27.07
N GLN A 237 17.08 10.70 28.19
CA GLN A 237 17.95 10.10 29.20
C GLN A 237 17.24 9.00 30.01
N MET A 238 15.96 9.18 30.32
CA MET A 238 15.11 8.15 30.93
C MET A 238 14.94 6.96 29.99
N LEU A 239 14.70 7.20 28.69
CA LEU A 239 14.63 6.14 27.67
C LEU A 239 15.93 5.33 27.65
N ALA A 240 17.07 6.01 27.67
CA ALA A 240 18.39 5.38 27.72
C ALA A 240 18.57 4.50 28.96
N TRP A 241 18.27 5.06 30.13
CA TRP A 241 18.37 4.36 31.40
C TRP A 241 17.45 3.13 31.43
N PHE A 242 16.19 3.28 30.99
CA PHE A 242 15.22 2.19 30.90
C PHE A 242 15.71 1.09 29.93
N SER A 243 16.22 1.50 28.78
CA SER A 243 16.73 0.57 27.76
C SER A 243 17.92 -0.25 28.26
N ILE A 244 18.78 0.33 29.10
CA ILE A 244 19.93 -0.37 29.69
C ILE A 244 19.48 -1.28 30.85
N ARG A 245 18.50 -0.85 31.65
CA ARG A 245 18.11 -1.55 32.87
C ARG A 245 17.14 -2.72 32.64
N TYR A 246 16.20 -2.58 31.71
CA TYR A 246 15.09 -3.52 31.56
C TYR A 246 15.13 -4.33 30.26
N LEU A 247 15.74 -3.83 29.19
CA LEU A 247 15.79 -4.54 27.92
C LEU A 247 17.04 -5.44 27.84
N PRO A 248 16.89 -6.68 27.33
CA PRO A 248 18.00 -7.60 27.12
C PRO A 248 19.05 -6.98 26.18
N ASP A 249 20.32 -7.33 26.40
CA ASP A 249 21.42 -6.90 25.54
C ASP A 249 21.21 -7.43 24.12
N GLY A 250 21.38 -6.57 23.11
CA GLY A 250 21.26 -6.96 21.70
C GLY A 250 20.50 -5.95 20.84
N ARG A 251 19.82 -6.47 19.81
CA ARG A 251 19.17 -5.67 18.75
C ARG A 251 17.96 -4.88 19.24
N LEU A 252 17.17 -5.44 20.15
CA LEU A 252 15.96 -4.80 20.69
C LEU A 252 16.26 -3.46 21.37
N ARG A 253 17.37 -3.37 22.11
CA ARG A 253 17.79 -2.11 22.74
C ARG A 253 18.00 -1.01 21.69
N ARG A 254 18.62 -1.35 20.56
CA ARG A 254 18.89 -0.40 19.46
C ARG A 254 17.59 0.04 18.80
N SER A 255 16.73 -0.90 18.40
CA SER A 255 15.46 -0.58 17.74
C SER A 255 14.46 0.15 18.63
N PHE A 256 14.37 -0.22 19.91
CA PHE A 256 13.56 0.51 20.90
C PHE A 256 14.07 1.94 21.11
N SER A 257 15.39 2.14 21.18
CA SER A 257 15.95 3.49 21.35
C SER A 257 15.69 4.41 20.15
N ALA A 258 15.72 3.87 18.92
CA ALA A 258 15.44 4.62 17.70
C ALA A 258 13.97 5.06 17.64
N LEU A 259 13.02 4.15 17.86
CA LEU A 259 11.60 4.48 17.93
C LEU A 259 11.25 5.37 19.12
N GLY A 260 11.84 5.12 20.30
CA GLY A 260 11.60 5.93 21.47
C GLY A 260 12.06 7.38 21.27
N THR A 261 13.18 7.60 20.58
CA THR A 261 13.67 8.95 20.26
C THR A 261 12.71 9.71 19.35
N SER A 262 12.16 9.06 18.31
CA SER A 262 11.18 9.71 17.42
C SER A 262 9.86 10.00 18.15
N LEU A 263 9.34 9.04 18.94
CA LEU A 263 8.12 9.21 19.75
C LEU A 263 8.27 10.30 20.81
N ILE A 264 9.38 10.35 21.55
CA ILE A 264 9.63 11.40 22.54
C ILE A 264 9.65 12.77 21.88
N THR A 265 10.27 12.89 20.71
CA THR A 265 10.28 14.16 19.95
C THR A 265 8.86 14.59 19.59
N LEU A 266 8.06 13.65 19.12
CA LEU A 266 6.68 13.87 18.73
C LEU A 266 5.82 14.28 19.93
N CYS A 267 5.84 13.51 21.01
CA CYS A 267 5.05 13.74 22.22
C CYS A 267 5.43 15.06 22.90
N THR A 268 6.73 15.34 23.08
CA THR A 268 7.17 16.60 23.72
C THR A 268 6.80 17.82 22.89
N THR A 269 6.86 17.73 21.56
CA THR A 269 6.45 18.82 20.67
C THR A 269 4.92 18.98 20.65
N ALA A 270 4.17 17.88 20.59
CA ALA A 270 2.71 17.91 20.62
C ALA A 270 2.18 18.49 21.95
N LEU A 271 2.77 18.09 23.09
CA LEU A 271 2.43 18.65 24.40
C LEU A 271 2.76 20.15 24.48
N ALA A 272 3.93 20.56 24.00
CA ALA A 272 4.30 21.98 23.99
C ALA A 272 3.38 22.82 23.11
N LEU A 273 2.99 22.32 21.94
CA LEU A 273 2.04 22.99 21.04
C LEU A 273 0.63 23.04 21.62
N ASN A 274 0.18 21.98 22.29
CA ASN A 274 -1.12 21.96 22.97
C ASN A 274 -1.17 22.99 24.11
N LEU A 275 -0.10 23.09 24.92
CA LEU A 275 0.01 24.13 25.95
C LEU A 275 0.01 25.53 25.34
N LEU A 276 0.68 25.72 24.21
CA LEU A 276 0.67 26.99 23.47
C LEU A 276 -0.75 27.32 22.98
N TYR A 277 -1.46 26.36 22.41
CA TYR A 277 -2.86 26.51 21.99
C TYR A 277 -3.75 26.92 23.18
N GLN A 278 -3.69 26.17 24.29
CA GLN A 278 -4.47 26.45 25.50
C GLN A 278 -4.17 27.83 26.09
N THR A 279 -2.92 28.32 25.95
CA THR A 279 -2.52 29.63 26.46
C THR A 279 -3.38 30.76 25.86
N PHE A 280 -3.73 30.64 24.58
CA PHE A 280 -4.49 31.67 23.84
C PHE A 280 -5.99 31.38 23.79
N SER A 281 -6.40 30.11 23.71
CA SER A 281 -7.83 29.74 23.62
C SER A 281 -8.61 29.91 24.93
N ARG A 282 -7.91 29.99 26.07
CA ARG A 282 -8.55 30.10 27.40
C ARG A 282 -9.13 31.47 27.72
N VAL A 283 -8.68 32.53 27.03
CA VAL A 283 -9.01 33.92 27.39
C VAL A 283 -10.13 34.49 26.53
N ALA A 284 -10.16 34.15 25.24
CA ALA A 284 -11.18 34.59 24.31
C ALA A 284 -11.48 33.47 23.30
N GLU A 285 -12.73 33.38 22.86
CA GLU A 285 -13.09 32.50 21.75
C GLU A 285 -12.33 32.94 20.50
N LEU A 286 -11.63 31.99 19.89
CA LEU A 286 -10.88 32.23 18.66
C LEU A 286 -11.86 32.46 17.52
N SER A 287 -11.58 33.46 16.69
CA SER A 287 -12.28 33.60 15.41
C SER A 287 -12.09 32.31 14.58
N PRO A 288 -13.03 31.96 13.68
CA PRO A 288 -12.87 30.78 12.82
C PRO A 288 -11.54 30.79 12.04
N MET A 289 -11.10 31.98 11.66
CA MET A 289 -9.82 32.22 10.98
C MET A 289 -8.61 31.87 11.86
N LEU A 290 -8.58 32.36 13.10
CA LEU A 290 -7.50 32.05 14.05
C LEU A 290 -7.52 30.58 14.49
N GLN A 291 -8.70 29.98 14.60
CA GLN A 291 -8.84 28.56 14.89
C GLN A 291 -8.25 27.70 13.77
N ASP A 292 -8.58 28.00 12.51
CA ASP A 292 -7.99 27.33 11.35
C ASP A 292 -6.47 27.47 11.31
N PHE A 293 -5.96 28.66 11.65
CA PHE A 293 -4.53 28.91 11.75
C PHE A 293 -3.89 28.04 12.84
N ALA A 294 -4.46 28.05 14.06
CA ALA A 294 -3.90 27.35 15.20
C ALA A 294 -3.91 25.82 15.01
N ASP A 295 -4.99 25.26 14.46
CA ASP A 295 -5.09 23.84 14.16
C ASP A 295 -4.09 23.40 13.09
N GLY A 296 -3.98 24.18 12.01
CA GLY A 296 -3.01 23.91 10.97
C GLY A 296 -1.56 24.05 11.46
N PHE A 297 -1.27 25.05 12.30
CA PHE A 297 0.07 25.28 12.86
C PHE A 297 0.47 24.13 13.79
N THR A 298 -0.48 23.62 14.58
CA THR A 298 -0.28 22.45 15.44
C THR A 298 0.04 21.21 14.59
N ARG A 299 -0.73 20.95 13.52
CA ARG A 299 -0.47 19.84 12.58
C ARG A 299 0.90 19.97 11.91
N LEU A 300 1.26 21.17 11.45
CA LEU A 300 2.56 21.47 10.84
C LEU A 300 3.71 21.22 11.83
N GLY A 301 3.57 21.67 13.07
CA GLY A 301 4.58 21.49 14.12
C GLY A 301 4.81 20.02 14.48
N ILE A 302 3.73 19.23 14.58
CA ILE A 302 3.80 17.77 14.79
C ILE A 302 4.52 17.09 13.61
N PHE A 303 4.23 17.49 12.37
CA PHE A 303 4.90 16.97 11.19
C PHE A 303 6.40 17.29 11.17
N CYS A 304 6.77 18.53 11.51
CA CYS A 304 8.18 18.94 11.64
C CYS A 304 8.90 18.17 12.76
N ALA A 305 8.21 17.89 13.87
CA ALA A 305 8.73 17.06 14.95
C ALA A 305 9.00 15.63 14.49
N LEU A 306 8.16 15.07 13.60
CA LEU A 306 8.35 13.74 13.03
C LEU A 306 9.57 13.69 12.09
N ILE A 307 9.75 14.70 11.24
CA ILE A 307 10.94 14.84 10.38
C ILE A 307 12.22 14.91 11.23
N ALA A 308 12.22 15.78 12.24
CA ALA A 308 13.36 15.95 13.13
C ALA A 308 13.61 14.71 14.01
N GLY A 309 12.54 14.05 14.48
CA GLY A 309 12.62 12.86 15.32
C GLY A 309 13.18 11.66 14.57
N LEU A 310 12.61 11.33 13.40
CA LEU A 310 13.06 10.23 12.56
C LEU A 310 14.47 10.46 12.00
N GLY A 311 14.78 11.68 11.55
CA GLY A 311 16.13 11.99 11.04
C GLY A 311 17.22 11.88 12.11
N ARG A 312 16.94 12.31 13.35
CA ARG A 312 17.87 12.09 14.48
C ARG A 312 18.00 10.61 14.86
N ALA A 313 16.91 9.85 14.85
CA ALA A 313 16.94 8.42 15.12
C ALA A 313 17.73 7.66 14.03
N PHE A 314 17.62 8.09 12.78
CA PHE A 314 18.34 7.50 11.65
C PHE A 314 19.84 7.73 11.71
N LEU A 315 20.27 8.95 12.05
CA LEU A 315 21.70 9.29 12.16
C LEU A 315 22.32 8.84 13.49
N SER A 316 21.57 8.85 14.59
CA SER A 316 22.01 8.43 15.93
C SER A 316 23.39 8.98 16.34
N ASN A 317 23.68 10.25 16.03
CA ASN A 317 25.02 10.85 16.22
C ASN A 317 25.50 10.87 17.67
N ARG A 318 24.59 10.91 18.65
CA ARG A 318 24.96 10.85 20.09
C ARG A 318 25.40 9.46 20.54
N ARG A 319 24.96 8.39 19.86
CA ARG A 319 25.24 6.98 20.19
C ARG A 319 25.46 6.17 18.91
N PRO A 320 26.65 6.26 18.30
CA PRO A 320 26.98 5.55 17.06
C PRO A 320 26.72 4.04 17.13
N SER A 321 27.08 3.40 18.24
CA SER A 321 26.88 1.96 18.45
C SER A 321 25.41 1.49 18.42
N TRP A 322 24.46 2.42 18.56
CA TRP A 322 23.02 2.14 18.56
C TRP A 322 22.36 2.46 17.21
N ARG A 323 23.13 2.95 16.23
CA ARG A 323 22.64 3.23 14.88
C ARG A 323 22.16 1.93 14.21
N LEU A 324 20.96 1.97 13.65
CA LEU A 324 20.38 0.85 12.90
C LEU A 324 20.80 0.86 11.44
N ALA A 325 20.93 2.06 10.86
CA ALA A 325 21.37 2.25 9.49
C ALA A 325 22.87 1.97 9.36
N ALA A 326 23.25 1.16 8.36
CA ALA A 326 24.64 0.90 7.98
C ALA A 326 25.22 2.13 7.25
N ILE A 327 25.65 3.13 8.02
CA ILE A 327 26.26 4.38 7.56
C ILE A 327 27.45 4.65 8.47
N ASP A 328 28.58 5.05 7.88
CA ASP A 328 29.78 5.43 8.63
C ASP A 328 29.56 6.67 9.52
N ASP A 329 30.29 6.73 10.64
CA ASP A 329 30.16 7.79 11.66
C ASP A 329 30.48 9.18 11.11
N THR A 330 31.48 9.28 10.24
CA THR A 330 31.90 10.54 9.61
C THR A 330 30.80 11.12 8.72
N ILE A 331 30.13 10.26 7.94
CA ILE A 331 29.02 10.63 7.07
C ILE A 331 27.79 11.00 7.92
N ALA A 332 27.48 10.21 8.95
CA ALA A 332 26.33 10.48 9.83
C ALA A 332 26.49 11.81 10.60
N ALA A 333 27.68 12.10 11.12
CA ALA A 333 28.01 13.37 11.75
C ALA A 333 27.90 14.54 10.77
N GLY A 334 28.44 14.39 9.56
CA GLY A 334 28.37 15.40 8.51
C GLY A 334 26.96 15.71 8.01
N LEU A 335 26.02 14.77 8.16
CA LEU A 335 24.61 14.93 7.81
C LEU A 335 23.71 15.42 8.98
N GLY A 336 24.26 15.55 10.19
CA GLY A 336 23.50 15.82 11.42
C GLY A 336 22.61 17.06 11.38
N ASN A 337 23.03 18.11 10.68
CA ASN A 337 22.31 19.39 10.64
C ASN A 337 21.19 19.44 9.59
N PHE A 338 21.14 18.51 8.62
CA PHE A 338 20.16 18.59 7.52
C PHE A 338 18.74 18.24 7.98
N SER A 339 18.57 17.27 8.87
CA SER A 339 17.26 16.91 9.41
C SER A 339 16.59 18.07 10.16
N PRO A 340 17.22 18.74 11.14
CA PRO A 340 16.62 19.90 11.81
C PRO A 340 16.49 21.11 10.88
N LEU A 341 17.41 21.32 9.94
CA LEU A 341 17.29 22.39 8.93
C LEU A 341 16.05 22.19 8.05
N LEU A 342 15.81 20.97 7.56
CA LEU A 342 14.66 20.65 6.74
C LEU A 342 13.36 20.83 7.53
N ALA A 343 13.31 20.36 8.79
CA ALA A 343 12.17 20.60 9.67
C ALA A 343 11.92 22.09 9.94
N ALA A 344 12.98 22.89 10.14
CA ALA A 344 12.87 24.33 10.37
C ALA A 344 12.38 25.08 9.11
N LEU A 345 12.85 24.70 7.92
CA LEU A 345 12.37 25.28 6.66
C LEU A 345 10.91 24.93 6.41
N VAL A 346 10.51 23.67 6.63
CA VAL A 346 9.10 23.25 6.52
C VAL A 346 8.24 24.01 7.52
N LEU A 347 8.70 24.22 8.75
CA LEU A 347 7.96 25.00 9.75
C LEU A 347 7.83 26.47 9.34
N ALA A 348 8.92 27.12 8.96
CA ALA A 348 8.94 28.54 8.62
C ALA A 348 8.07 28.83 7.38
N PHE A 349 8.34 28.15 6.27
CA PHE A 349 7.61 28.38 5.02
C PHE A 349 6.24 27.74 5.02
N GLY A 350 6.04 26.61 5.72
CA GLY A 350 4.71 26.04 5.93
C GLY A 350 3.81 26.95 6.77
N THR A 351 4.37 27.74 7.71
CA THR A 351 3.60 28.76 8.44
C THR A 351 3.18 29.89 7.51
N VAL A 352 4.06 30.34 6.60
CA VAL A 352 3.71 31.34 5.58
C VAL A 352 2.62 30.80 4.63
N GLU A 353 2.77 29.56 4.15
CA GLU A 353 1.75 28.89 3.32
C GLU A 353 0.41 28.83 4.05
N LEU A 354 0.42 28.51 5.34
CA LEU A 354 -0.76 28.42 6.16
C LEU A 354 -1.41 29.78 6.42
N ILE A 355 -0.65 30.84 6.68
CA ILE A 355 -1.16 32.22 6.76
C ILE A 355 -1.83 32.58 5.43
N ASN A 356 -1.15 32.35 4.30
CA ASN A 356 -1.69 32.64 2.97
C ASN A 356 -3.01 31.91 2.71
N ASN A 357 -3.12 30.65 3.13
CA ASN A 357 -4.34 29.86 2.99
C ASN A 357 -5.49 30.37 3.88
N VAL A 358 -5.19 30.82 5.10
CA VAL A 358 -6.17 31.29 6.07
C VAL A 358 -6.67 32.70 5.72
N ILE A 359 -5.78 33.61 5.34
CA ILE A 359 -6.15 34.95 4.86
C ILE A 359 -6.79 34.93 3.46
N GLY A 360 -6.74 33.80 2.76
CA GLY A 360 -7.18 33.69 1.37
C GLY A 360 -6.37 34.60 0.45
N ALA A 361 -5.05 34.60 0.57
CA ALA A 361 -4.14 35.44 -0.20
C ALA A 361 -4.33 35.25 -1.71
N SER A 362 -3.97 36.28 -2.49
CA SER A 362 -3.98 36.18 -3.95
C SER A 362 -3.15 35.00 -4.45
N LEU A 363 -3.51 34.51 -5.65
CA LEU A 363 -2.80 33.42 -6.31
C LEU A 363 -1.31 33.76 -6.49
N SER A 364 -0.98 35.02 -6.82
CA SER A 364 0.39 35.50 -7.01
C SER A 364 1.22 35.42 -5.71
N THR A 365 0.67 35.88 -4.58
CA THR A 365 1.33 35.80 -3.26
C THR A 365 1.54 34.36 -2.81
N THR A 366 0.55 33.50 -3.08
CA THR A 366 0.63 32.06 -2.79
C THR A 366 1.70 31.36 -3.64
N ILE A 367 1.74 31.64 -4.94
CA ILE A 367 2.76 31.12 -5.86
C ILE A 367 4.15 31.59 -5.45
N PHE A 368 4.30 32.86 -5.08
CA PHE A 368 5.57 33.41 -4.61
C PHE A 368 6.10 32.64 -3.39
N GLY A 369 5.27 32.50 -2.34
CA GLY A 369 5.64 31.75 -1.13
C GLY A 369 5.98 30.29 -1.41
N ASN A 370 5.18 29.63 -2.25
CA ASN A 370 5.39 28.25 -2.68
C ASN A 370 6.68 28.06 -3.49
N GLY A 371 7.00 29.01 -4.38
CA GLY A 371 8.22 28.99 -5.18
C GLY A 371 9.47 29.17 -4.33
N LEU A 372 9.43 30.06 -3.34
CA LEU A 372 10.55 30.30 -2.43
C LEU A 372 10.79 29.10 -1.49
N LEU A 373 9.71 28.54 -0.92
CA LEU A 373 9.75 27.27 -0.18
C LEU A 373 10.40 26.19 -1.04
N ALA A 374 9.92 26.05 -2.27
CA ALA A 374 10.36 24.98 -3.14
C ALA A 374 11.83 25.12 -3.52
N ALA A 375 12.28 26.33 -3.86
CA ALA A 375 13.67 26.61 -4.20
C ALA A 375 14.62 26.27 -3.04
N LEU A 376 14.33 26.76 -1.83
CA LEU A 376 15.20 26.54 -0.67
C LEU A 376 15.26 25.06 -0.26
N MET A 377 14.12 24.38 -0.28
CA MET A 377 14.07 22.95 0.05
C MET A 377 14.75 22.09 -1.01
N ALA A 378 14.63 22.44 -2.30
CA ALA A 378 15.36 21.77 -3.37
C ALA A 378 16.88 21.89 -3.20
N LEU A 379 17.37 23.07 -2.81
CA LEU A 379 18.79 23.29 -2.54
C LEU A 379 19.28 22.44 -1.36
N VAL A 380 18.49 22.34 -0.28
CA VAL A 380 18.81 21.47 0.86
C VAL A 380 18.81 20.00 0.47
N LEU A 381 17.78 19.55 -0.27
CA LEU A 381 17.69 18.17 -0.77
C LEU A 381 18.84 17.81 -1.73
N LEU A 382 19.29 18.75 -2.56
CA LEU A 382 20.45 18.58 -3.45
C LEU A 382 21.78 18.56 -2.67
N ALA A 383 21.89 19.35 -1.60
CA ALA A 383 23.09 19.42 -0.78
C ALA A 383 23.38 18.11 0.00
N ILE A 384 22.35 17.35 0.37
CA ILE A 384 22.47 16.07 1.09
C ILE A 384 23.32 15.04 0.33
N PRO A 385 22.96 14.60 -0.90
CA PRO A 385 23.75 13.61 -1.64
C PRO A 385 25.12 14.14 -2.05
N LEU A 386 25.24 15.43 -2.39
CA LEU A 386 26.53 16.04 -2.75
C LEU A 386 27.50 16.05 -1.57
N ARG A 387 27.05 16.42 -0.37
CA ARG A 387 27.89 16.42 0.82
C ARG A 387 28.24 15.00 1.27
N ALA A 388 27.29 14.06 1.20
CA ALA A 388 27.58 12.65 1.46
C ALA A 388 28.65 12.09 0.50
N HIS A 389 28.58 12.45 -0.78
CA HIS A 389 29.58 12.04 -1.77
C HIS A 389 30.96 12.65 -1.49
N ARG A 390 31.03 13.95 -1.17
CA ARG A 390 32.29 14.64 -0.84
C ARG A 390 32.96 14.05 0.40
N LEU A 391 32.20 13.80 1.47
CA LEU A 391 32.73 13.20 2.72
C LEU A 391 33.27 11.79 2.47
N ARG A 392 32.58 11.00 1.66
CA ARG A 392 33.02 9.66 1.27
C ARG A 392 34.34 9.70 0.48
N GLN A 393 34.41 10.54 -0.56
CA GLN A 393 35.65 10.70 -1.35
C GLN A 393 36.82 11.16 -0.49
N HIS A 394 36.58 12.02 0.50
CA HIS A 394 37.62 12.48 1.40
C HIS A 394 38.17 11.35 2.29
N SER A 395 37.27 10.49 2.79
CA SER A 395 37.64 9.35 3.66
C SER A 395 38.33 8.23 2.86
N GLU A 396 37.89 7.97 1.62
CA GLU A 396 38.56 7.03 0.69
C GLU A 396 39.99 7.49 0.36
N ARG A 397 40.22 8.81 0.20
CA ARG A 397 41.57 9.38 -0.01
C ARG A 397 42.47 9.29 1.22
N GLN A 398 41.90 9.24 2.41
CA GLN A 398 42.63 9.07 3.68
C GLN A 398 42.95 7.59 3.97
N GLY A 399 42.54 6.67 3.10
CA GLY A 399 42.78 5.24 3.27
C GLY A 399 41.86 4.57 4.30
N GLU A 400 40.80 5.24 4.75
CA GLU A 400 39.79 4.62 5.62
C GLU A 400 38.97 3.59 4.83
N GLN A 401 38.90 2.36 5.35
CA GLN A 401 38.03 1.32 4.79
C GLN A 401 36.58 1.59 5.19
N LEU A 402 35.84 2.31 4.35
CA LEU A 402 34.41 2.54 4.52
C LEU A 402 33.60 1.27 4.27
N GLU A 403 32.48 1.11 4.97
CA GLU A 403 31.57 -0.01 4.73
C GLU A 403 31.06 -0.01 3.26
N LYS A 404 30.94 -1.21 2.66
CA LYS A 404 30.45 -1.35 1.28
C LYS A 404 29.03 -0.78 1.15
N ARG A 405 28.82 0.04 0.13
CA ARG A 405 27.54 0.72 -0.13
C ARG A 405 26.43 -0.32 -0.27
N SER A 406 25.39 -0.21 0.57
CA SER A 406 24.14 -0.93 0.31
C SER A 406 23.53 -0.43 -1.01
N MET A 407 23.16 -1.35 -1.90
CA MET A 407 22.57 -1.03 -3.21
C MET A 407 21.35 -0.11 -3.05
N ILE A 408 20.53 -0.36 -2.03
CA ILE A 408 19.33 0.41 -1.70
C ILE A 408 19.69 1.84 -1.29
N GLY A 409 20.71 2.01 -0.44
CA GLY A 409 21.19 3.33 -0.03
C GLY A 409 21.78 4.14 -1.19
N GLY A 410 22.41 3.46 -2.16
CA GLY A 410 22.90 4.09 -3.38
C GLY A 410 21.79 4.58 -4.29
N LEU A 411 20.77 3.74 -4.53
CA LEU A 411 19.58 4.10 -5.32
C LEU A 411 18.81 5.25 -4.68
N ALA A 412 18.64 5.25 -3.35
CA ALA A 412 17.98 6.33 -2.64
C ALA A 412 18.68 7.69 -2.84
N GLN A 413 20.02 7.73 -2.76
CA GLN A 413 20.78 8.96 -3.00
C GLN A 413 20.66 9.48 -4.43
N ILE A 414 20.66 8.57 -5.43
CA ILE A 414 20.46 8.93 -6.84
C ILE A 414 19.04 9.46 -7.06
N ALA A 415 18.03 8.79 -6.49
CA ALA A 415 16.64 9.23 -6.57
C ALA A 415 16.45 10.63 -5.95
N THR A 416 17.02 10.89 -4.76
CA THR A 416 16.97 12.22 -4.13
C THR A 416 17.63 13.28 -5.02
N LEU A 417 18.77 12.96 -5.64
CA LEU A 417 19.46 13.87 -6.57
C LEU A 417 18.60 14.16 -7.82
N LEU A 418 18.07 13.12 -8.47
CA LEU A 418 17.22 13.27 -9.67
C LEU A 418 15.97 14.11 -9.37
N VAL A 419 15.30 13.85 -8.25
CA VAL A 419 14.10 14.63 -7.89
C VAL A 419 14.47 16.07 -7.53
N SER A 420 15.57 16.30 -6.81
CA SER A 420 16.01 17.68 -6.51
C SER A 420 16.30 18.48 -7.79
N LEU A 421 16.90 17.84 -8.81
CA LEU A 421 17.12 18.46 -10.12
C LEU A 421 15.81 18.69 -10.88
N ALA A 422 14.89 17.73 -10.86
CA ALA A 422 13.57 17.85 -11.48
C ALA A 422 12.75 19.01 -10.88
N VAL A 423 12.82 19.19 -9.56
CA VAL A 423 12.19 20.31 -8.85
C VAL A 423 12.79 21.65 -9.29
N LEU A 424 14.13 21.76 -9.35
CA LEU A 424 14.79 22.98 -9.83
C LEU A 424 14.42 23.29 -11.29
N LEU A 425 14.38 22.29 -12.16
CA LEU A 425 13.94 22.45 -13.55
C LEU A 425 12.48 22.89 -13.65
N ALA A 426 11.58 22.31 -12.85
CA ALA A 426 10.18 22.72 -12.80
C ALA A 426 10.02 24.20 -12.38
N LEU A 427 10.81 24.66 -11.40
CA LEU A 427 10.84 26.07 -10.98
C LEU A 427 11.37 27.00 -12.09
N LEU A 428 12.37 26.54 -12.86
CA LEU A 428 12.92 27.31 -13.98
C LEU A 428 11.94 27.41 -15.16
N ILE A 429 11.21 26.33 -15.46
CA ILE A 429 10.21 26.29 -16.54
C ILE A 429 8.93 27.07 -16.16
N GLY A 430 8.63 27.16 -14.86
CA GLY A 430 7.49 27.92 -14.32
C GLY A 430 6.35 27.07 -13.75
N TYR A 431 6.55 25.76 -13.55
CA TYR A 431 5.60 24.87 -12.89
C TYR A 431 5.82 24.85 -11.36
N ILE A 432 5.53 25.97 -10.70
CA ILE A 432 5.83 26.17 -9.27
C ILE A 432 5.00 25.23 -8.38
N SER A 433 3.70 25.08 -8.67
CA SER A 433 2.83 24.17 -7.93
C SER A 433 3.28 22.71 -8.02
N PHE A 434 3.77 22.28 -9.19
CA PHE A 434 4.32 20.95 -9.39
C PHE A 434 5.64 20.75 -8.64
N ALA A 435 6.54 21.75 -8.66
CA ALA A 435 7.79 21.72 -7.91
C ALA A 435 7.54 21.57 -6.40
N ARG A 436 6.60 22.35 -5.85
CA ARG A 436 6.16 22.23 -4.45
C ARG A 436 5.58 20.85 -4.15
N PHE A 437 4.71 20.35 -5.02
CA PHE A 437 4.13 19.02 -4.88
C PHE A 437 5.21 17.93 -4.81
N LEU A 438 6.20 17.95 -5.72
CA LEU A 438 7.31 17.01 -5.71
C LEU A 438 8.11 17.05 -4.40
N ILE A 439 8.35 18.23 -3.84
CA ILE A 439 9.07 18.37 -2.57
C ILE A 439 8.31 17.73 -1.42
N TYR A 440 7.03 18.05 -1.28
CA TYR A 440 6.19 17.43 -0.24
C TYR A 440 6.10 15.92 -0.43
N GLN A 441 6.03 15.44 -1.69
CA GLN A 441 6.01 14.02 -1.99
C GLN A 441 7.34 13.33 -1.61
N VAL A 442 8.49 13.93 -1.90
CA VAL A 442 9.80 13.38 -1.49
C VAL A 442 9.92 13.31 0.02
N ILE A 443 9.48 14.34 0.74
CA ILE A 443 9.53 14.34 2.21
C ILE A 443 8.61 13.27 2.77
N TRP A 444 7.37 13.21 2.27
CA TRP A 444 6.38 12.22 2.69
C TRP A 444 6.88 10.80 2.45
N THR A 445 7.33 10.48 1.23
CA THR A 445 7.85 9.16 0.89
C THR A 445 9.05 8.77 1.74
N THR A 446 10.00 9.70 1.96
CA THR A 446 11.17 9.47 2.82
C THR A 446 10.75 9.20 4.27
N LEU A 447 9.80 9.97 4.79
CA LEU A 447 9.27 9.82 6.14
C LEU A 447 8.56 8.48 6.32
N VAL A 448 7.68 8.09 5.40
CA VAL A 448 6.98 6.80 5.42
C VAL A 448 7.98 5.64 5.35
N LEU A 449 8.98 5.70 4.47
CA LEU A 449 10.00 4.67 4.35
C LEU A 449 10.87 4.56 5.61
N MET A 450 11.26 5.68 6.23
CA MET A 450 12.01 5.68 7.49
C MET A 450 11.18 5.12 8.66
N ALA A 451 9.94 5.55 8.79
CA ALA A 451 9.03 5.05 9.82
C ALA A 451 8.80 3.55 9.66
N PHE A 452 8.53 3.09 8.43
CA PHE A 452 8.36 1.68 8.10
C PHE A 452 9.60 0.85 8.41
N TYR A 453 10.79 1.33 8.03
CA TYR A 453 12.06 0.67 8.33
C TYR A 453 12.25 0.45 9.84
N PHE A 454 12.01 1.48 10.65
CA PHE A 454 12.11 1.35 12.11
C PHE A 454 11.04 0.45 12.72
N LEU A 455 9.80 0.52 12.23
CA LEU A 455 8.72 -0.34 12.70
C LEU A 455 8.97 -1.82 12.37
N ILE A 456 9.49 -2.14 11.18
CA ILE A 456 9.89 -3.51 10.82
C ILE A 456 11.03 -4.01 11.73
N GLN A 457 12.06 -3.18 11.91
CA GLN A 457 13.21 -3.58 12.72
C GLN A 457 12.79 -3.81 14.17
N PHE A 458 12.02 -2.89 14.73
CA PHE A 458 11.47 -3.01 16.07
C PHE A 458 10.55 -4.21 16.21
N SER A 459 9.62 -4.44 15.27
CA SER A 459 8.71 -5.59 15.34
C SER A 459 9.47 -6.91 15.27
N THR A 460 10.46 -7.02 14.38
CA THR A 460 11.31 -8.22 14.27
C THR A 460 12.06 -8.47 15.58
N ASP A 461 12.69 -7.42 16.12
CA ASP A 461 13.45 -7.54 17.36
C ASP A 461 12.51 -7.81 18.57
N LEU A 462 11.31 -7.24 18.59
CA LEU A 462 10.30 -7.41 19.65
C LEU A 462 9.79 -8.85 19.70
N TRP A 463 9.34 -9.40 18.58
CA TRP A 463 8.87 -10.79 18.52
C TRP A 463 9.99 -11.77 18.85
N SER A 464 11.21 -11.50 18.36
CA SER A 464 12.38 -12.32 18.71
C SER A 464 12.68 -12.29 20.21
N ALA A 465 12.49 -11.15 20.88
CA ALA A 465 12.72 -11.06 22.31
C ALA A 465 11.58 -11.71 23.14
N ILE A 466 10.32 -11.51 22.75
CA ILE A 466 9.16 -12.07 23.45
C ILE A 466 9.19 -13.60 23.41
N PHE A 467 9.47 -14.17 22.24
CA PHE A 467 9.42 -15.61 21.96
C PHE A 467 10.79 -16.29 21.91
N SER A 468 11.87 -15.65 22.37
CA SER A 468 13.17 -16.34 22.49
C SER A 468 13.22 -17.25 23.72
N PRO A 469 13.79 -18.46 23.62
CA PRO A 469 13.99 -19.36 24.77
C PRO A 469 14.86 -18.76 25.89
N HIS A 470 15.69 -17.77 25.58
CA HIS A 470 16.66 -17.20 26.52
C HIS A 470 16.10 -16.06 27.39
N THR A 471 14.92 -15.53 27.05
CA THR A 471 14.31 -14.40 27.77
C THR A 471 13.40 -14.86 28.90
N ALA A 472 13.13 -13.97 29.86
CA ALA A 472 12.20 -14.27 30.96
C ALA A 472 10.76 -14.53 30.44
N SER A 473 10.33 -13.78 29.42
CA SER A 473 9.03 -13.96 28.76
C SER A 473 8.91 -15.30 28.05
N GLY A 474 9.90 -15.69 27.25
CA GLY A 474 9.88 -16.98 26.55
C GLY A 474 9.87 -18.17 27.50
N ARG A 475 10.69 -18.12 28.56
CA ARG A 475 10.69 -19.14 29.63
C ARG A 475 9.36 -19.19 30.39
N SER A 476 8.73 -18.05 30.64
CA SER A 476 7.41 -18.00 31.25
C SER A 476 6.36 -18.65 30.34
N LEU A 477 6.40 -18.37 29.03
CA LEU A 477 5.49 -18.94 28.04
C LEU A 477 5.64 -20.46 27.93
N MET A 478 6.88 -20.97 27.93
CA MET A 478 7.16 -22.42 27.93
C MET A 478 6.61 -23.09 29.19
N ARG A 479 6.73 -22.44 30.36
CA ARG A 479 6.21 -22.97 31.63
C ARG A 479 4.68 -22.93 31.71
N SER A 480 4.04 -21.88 31.20
CA SER A 480 2.58 -21.71 31.30
C SER A 480 1.80 -22.49 30.24
N LEU A 481 2.34 -22.62 29.03
CA LEU A 481 1.64 -23.25 27.89
C LEU A 481 2.23 -24.62 27.49
N GLY A 482 3.30 -25.08 28.14
CA GLY A 482 3.95 -26.36 27.82
C GLY A 482 4.57 -26.42 26.42
N LEU A 483 4.88 -25.26 25.83
CA LEU A 483 5.40 -25.18 24.47
C LEU A 483 6.86 -25.63 24.40
N SER A 484 7.21 -26.44 23.39
CA SER A 484 8.59 -26.76 23.08
C SER A 484 9.31 -25.60 22.38
N GLU A 485 10.64 -25.57 22.47
CA GLU A 485 11.49 -24.51 21.88
C GLU A 485 11.20 -24.30 20.39
N ARG A 486 10.97 -25.40 19.66
CA ARG A 486 10.60 -25.38 18.23
C ARG A 486 9.30 -24.61 17.95
N HIS A 487 8.29 -24.74 18.81
CA HIS A 487 7.03 -24.00 18.63
C HIS A 487 7.21 -22.50 18.92
N LEU A 488 8.07 -22.14 19.87
CA LEU A 488 8.42 -20.75 20.17
C LEU A 488 9.09 -20.06 18.97
N GLU A 489 10.03 -20.75 18.32
CA GLU A 489 10.68 -20.27 17.10
C GLU A 489 9.68 -20.12 15.94
N GLN A 490 8.78 -21.10 15.76
CA GLN A 490 7.71 -21.02 14.77
C GLN A 490 6.78 -19.83 15.02
N LEU A 491 6.37 -19.58 16.26
CA LEU A 491 5.58 -18.41 16.63
C LEU A 491 6.33 -17.10 16.32
N THR A 492 7.63 -17.03 16.64
CA THR A 492 8.47 -15.87 16.30
C THR A 492 8.41 -15.55 14.81
N ILE A 493 8.58 -16.58 13.96
CA ILE A 493 8.58 -16.43 12.51
C ILE A 493 7.20 -16.01 12.00
N VAL A 494 6.14 -16.67 12.45
CA VAL A 494 4.76 -16.39 12.01
C VAL A 494 4.33 -14.98 12.42
N PHE A 495 4.55 -14.57 13.67
CA PHE A 495 4.20 -13.22 14.13
C PHE A 495 5.03 -12.15 13.42
N THR A 496 6.34 -12.39 13.24
CA THR A 496 7.20 -11.46 12.49
C THR A 496 6.74 -11.32 11.05
N ALA A 497 6.40 -12.42 10.37
CA ALA A 497 5.89 -12.40 9.00
C ALA A 497 4.54 -11.67 8.91
N ALA A 498 3.60 -11.99 9.80
CA ALA A 498 2.29 -11.36 9.84
C ALA A 498 2.38 -9.84 10.05
N PHE A 499 3.19 -9.39 11.01
CA PHE A 499 3.40 -7.95 11.25
C PHE A 499 4.14 -7.26 10.11
N LYS A 500 5.14 -7.90 9.49
CA LYS A 500 5.81 -7.33 8.31
C LYS A 500 4.84 -7.16 7.14
N CYS A 501 3.98 -8.15 6.89
CA CYS A 501 2.94 -8.06 5.87
C CYS A 501 1.95 -6.93 6.17
N GLY A 502 1.48 -6.82 7.42
CA GLY A 502 0.58 -5.75 7.85
C GLY A 502 1.21 -4.35 7.71
N LEU A 503 2.47 -4.19 8.15
CA LEU A 503 3.21 -2.94 7.99
C LEU A 503 3.47 -2.60 6.52
N LEU A 504 3.72 -3.61 5.67
CA LEU A 504 3.96 -3.40 4.23
C LEU A 504 2.69 -2.92 3.54
N LEU A 505 1.55 -3.49 3.89
CA LEU A 505 0.25 -3.02 3.43
C LEU A 505 0.01 -1.57 3.87
N LEU A 506 0.28 -1.25 5.15
CA LEU A 506 0.18 0.13 5.66
C LEU A 506 1.10 1.08 4.90
N MET A 507 2.35 0.69 4.63
CA MET A 507 3.30 1.47 3.84
C MET A 507 2.77 1.74 2.43
N ILE A 508 2.26 0.72 1.72
CA ILE A 508 1.69 0.88 0.38
C ILE A 508 0.50 1.84 0.41
N VAL A 509 -0.43 1.67 1.36
CA VAL A 509 -1.59 2.55 1.50
C VAL A 509 -1.15 3.99 1.76
N ALA A 510 -0.18 4.20 2.64
CA ALA A 510 0.37 5.51 2.96
C ALA A 510 1.11 6.16 1.79
N LEU A 511 1.80 5.39 0.94
CA LEU A 511 2.48 5.90 -0.25
C LEU A 511 1.51 6.26 -1.39
N LEU A 512 0.46 5.46 -1.59
CA LEU A 512 -0.51 5.67 -2.67
C LEU A 512 -1.53 6.77 -2.36
N ASN A 513 -1.92 6.89 -1.09
CA ASN A 513 -3.01 7.78 -0.68
C ASN A 513 -2.55 8.96 0.18
N GLY A 514 -1.29 8.97 0.59
CA GLY A 514 -0.76 9.99 1.47
C GLY A 514 -0.17 11.16 0.69
N THR A 515 -0.62 12.36 1.01
CA THR A 515 0.06 13.62 0.67
C THR A 515 0.02 14.56 1.87
N PHE A 516 0.86 15.59 1.84
CA PHE A 516 0.95 16.59 2.90
C PHE A 516 -0.40 17.28 3.13
N GLY A 517 -0.83 17.38 4.39
CA GLY A 517 -2.04 18.11 4.81
C GLY A 517 -3.37 17.33 4.78
N THR A 518 -3.46 16.21 4.05
CA THR A 518 -4.74 15.46 3.89
C THR A 518 -4.78 14.11 4.60
N THR A 519 -3.63 13.62 5.07
CA THR A 519 -3.51 12.26 5.62
C THR A 519 -3.25 12.30 7.11
N THR A 520 -4.30 12.11 7.91
CA THR A 520 -4.18 11.90 9.37
C THR A 520 -3.99 10.42 9.67
N PRO A 521 -3.36 10.05 10.82
CA PRO A 521 -3.28 8.66 11.27
C PRO A 521 -4.65 7.98 11.31
N ASN A 522 -5.68 8.73 11.72
CA ASN A 522 -7.07 8.27 11.71
C ASN A 522 -7.56 7.98 10.28
N SER A 523 -7.29 8.86 9.30
CA SER A 523 -7.68 8.60 7.90
C SER A 523 -6.99 7.37 7.29
N LEU A 524 -5.76 7.04 7.71
CA LEU A 524 -5.08 5.81 7.28
C LEU A 524 -5.72 4.59 7.94
N LEU A 525 -6.04 4.69 9.22
CA LEU A 525 -6.70 3.62 9.96
C LEU A 525 -8.12 3.40 9.43
N GLU A 526 -8.89 4.45 9.15
CA GLU A 526 -10.21 4.39 8.51
C GLU A 526 -10.13 3.78 7.11
N LYS A 527 -9.11 4.10 6.31
CA LYS A 527 -8.92 3.46 5.00
C LYS A 527 -8.53 2.00 5.11
N ILE A 528 -7.64 1.65 6.05
CA ILE A 528 -7.27 0.26 6.32
C ILE A 528 -8.46 -0.50 6.84
N VAL A 529 -9.20 0.05 7.81
CA VAL A 529 -10.43 -0.51 8.35
C VAL A 529 -11.47 -0.61 7.25
N ALA A 530 -11.68 0.38 6.37
CA ALA A 530 -12.59 0.27 5.24
C ALA A 530 -12.19 -0.84 4.26
N ILE A 531 -10.89 -1.03 4.02
CA ILE A 531 -10.37 -2.17 3.23
C ILE A 531 -10.59 -3.49 3.97
N LEU A 532 -10.40 -3.54 5.30
CA LEU A 532 -10.50 -4.77 6.12
C LEU A 532 -11.96 -5.15 6.47
N SER A 533 -12.81 -4.15 6.73
CA SER A 533 -14.24 -4.23 7.08
C SER A 533 -15.11 -4.50 5.86
N GLY A 534 -14.52 -4.41 4.67
CA GLY A 534 -15.18 -4.74 3.43
C GLY A 534 -16.02 -3.63 2.83
N GLU A 535 -15.94 -2.37 3.29
CA GLU A 535 -16.56 -1.24 2.59
C GLU A 535 -15.79 -0.82 1.34
N GLY A 536 -14.46 -0.81 1.41
CA GLY A 536 -13.57 -0.67 0.25
C GLY A 536 -13.64 -1.89 -0.66
N LEU A 537 -13.92 -3.09 -0.11
CA LEU A 537 -14.10 -4.34 -0.85
C LEU A 537 -15.55 -4.59 -1.30
N LYS A 538 -16.56 -3.86 -0.80
CA LYS A 538 -17.94 -3.86 -1.30
C LYS A 538 -18.00 -3.29 -2.72
N LYS A 539 -17.12 -2.33 -3.03
CA LYS A 539 -16.85 -1.89 -4.41
C LYS A 539 -16.17 -2.97 -5.27
N LEU A 540 -15.65 -4.05 -4.66
CA LEU A 540 -14.98 -5.18 -5.30
C LEU A 540 -15.72 -6.54 -5.11
N HIS A 541 -16.98 -6.56 -4.67
CA HIS A 541 -17.79 -7.78 -4.50
C HIS A 541 -17.24 -8.86 -3.54
N ILE A 542 -16.37 -8.53 -2.58
CA ILE A 542 -15.87 -9.53 -1.60
C ILE A 542 -16.62 -9.37 -0.27
N VAL A 543 -17.56 -10.30 -0.01
CA VAL A 543 -18.37 -10.36 1.22
C VAL A 543 -17.61 -11.13 2.32
N PRO A 544 -17.62 -10.72 3.61
CA PRO A 544 -16.94 -11.44 4.68
C PRO A 544 -17.32 -12.94 4.81
N GLY A 545 -18.57 -13.31 4.49
CA GLY A 545 -18.99 -14.72 4.40
C GLY A 545 -18.27 -15.50 3.29
N ASN A 546 -17.90 -14.85 2.18
CA ASN A 546 -17.14 -15.45 1.09
C ASN A 546 -15.69 -15.71 1.49
N LEU A 547 -15.14 -14.96 2.45
CA LEU A 547 -13.79 -15.21 2.97
C LEU A 547 -13.73 -16.53 3.74
N ILE A 548 -14.75 -16.81 4.57
CA ILE A 548 -14.87 -18.07 5.30
C ILE A 548 -15.06 -19.23 4.31
N ASN A 549 -15.94 -19.06 3.31
CA ASN A 549 -16.16 -20.08 2.27
C ASN A 549 -14.90 -20.33 1.42
N ALA A 550 -14.15 -19.28 1.07
CA ALA A 550 -12.88 -19.40 0.37
C ALA A 550 -11.82 -20.11 1.23
N LEU A 551 -11.76 -19.82 2.54
CA LEU A 551 -10.85 -20.49 3.46
C LEU A 551 -11.18 -21.98 3.60
N ILE A 552 -12.46 -22.32 3.75
CA ILE A 552 -12.95 -23.70 3.79
C ILE A 552 -12.61 -24.41 2.48
N CYS A 553 -12.88 -23.77 1.33
CA CYS A 553 -12.58 -24.30 0.01
C CYS A 553 -11.07 -24.57 -0.17
N LEU A 554 -10.22 -23.64 0.24
CA LEU A 554 -8.77 -23.78 0.17
C LEU A 554 -8.24 -24.93 1.05
N LEU A 555 -8.76 -25.06 2.27
CA LEU A 555 -8.35 -26.12 3.20
C LEU A 555 -8.81 -27.51 2.70
N ILE A 556 -10.09 -27.65 2.33
CA ILE A 556 -10.65 -28.91 1.85
C ILE A 556 -10.04 -29.29 0.50
N GLY A 557 -10.02 -28.35 -0.46
CA GLY A 557 -9.47 -28.59 -1.79
C GLY A 557 -7.96 -28.88 -1.74
N GLY A 558 -7.21 -28.20 -0.87
CA GLY A 558 -5.80 -28.51 -0.61
C GLY A 558 -5.59 -29.89 0.00
N TYR A 559 -6.45 -30.31 0.92
CA TYR A 559 -6.43 -31.67 1.49
C TYR A 559 -6.70 -32.73 0.41
N ILE A 560 -7.76 -32.55 -0.39
CA ILE A 560 -8.13 -33.45 -1.48
C ILE A 560 -6.97 -33.55 -2.49
N LEU A 561 -6.43 -32.42 -2.95
CA LEU A 561 -5.34 -32.41 -3.93
C LEU A 561 -4.09 -33.15 -3.40
N ARG A 562 -3.75 -32.96 -2.12
CA ARG A 562 -2.63 -33.66 -1.48
C ARG A 562 -2.91 -35.15 -1.31
N ALA A 563 -4.14 -35.54 -0.99
CA ALA A 563 -4.54 -36.93 -0.89
C ALA A 563 -4.48 -37.62 -2.26
N SER A 564 -5.07 -37.00 -3.29
CA SER A 564 -5.04 -37.49 -4.68
C SER A 564 -3.62 -37.59 -5.24
N SER A 565 -2.76 -36.58 -4.98
CA SER A 565 -1.36 -36.62 -5.45
C SER A 565 -0.56 -37.73 -4.74
N ARG A 566 -0.80 -37.96 -3.44
CA ARG A 566 -0.19 -39.06 -2.70
C ARG A 566 -0.65 -40.43 -3.20
N TRP A 567 -1.95 -40.58 -3.42
CA TRP A 567 -2.53 -41.80 -3.97
C TRP A 567 -1.99 -42.10 -5.38
N LEU A 568 -1.97 -41.09 -6.25
CA LEU A 568 -1.43 -41.20 -7.60
C LEU A 568 0.05 -41.63 -7.58
N ASN A 569 0.85 -41.01 -6.71
CA ASN A 569 2.25 -41.36 -6.59
C ASN A 569 2.47 -42.75 -5.99
N ASN A 570 1.76 -43.13 -4.93
CA ASN A 570 2.13 -44.31 -4.13
C ASN A 570 1.38 -45.59 -4.54
N GLU A 571 0.22 -45.48 -5.20
CA GLU A 571 -0.63 -46.64 -5.51
C GLU A 571 -0.82 -46.88 -7.01
N LEU A 572 -1.16 -45.84 -7.78
CA LEU A 572 -1.55 -45.99 -9.19
C LEU A 572 -0.35 -46.02 -10.15
N LEU A 573 0.52 -45.01 -10.11
CA LEU A 573 1.65 -44.91 -11.04
C LEU A 573 2.71 -46.03 -10.89
N PRO A 574 3.07 -46.50 -9.69
CA PRO A 574 4.02 -47.61 -9.56
C PRO A 574 3.51 -48.93 -10.19
N LYS A 575 2.19 -49.10 -10.32
CA LYS A 575 1.58 -50.31 -10.90
C LYS A 575 1.39 -50.22 -12.41
N THR A 576 1.55 -49.04 -13.01
CA THR A 576 1.25 -48.76 -14.43
C THR A 576 2.46 -48.30 -15.24
N ILE A 577 3.42 -47.60 -14.61
CA ILE A 577 4.60 -47.03 -15.27
C ILE A 577 5.86 -47.38 -14.47
N ASN A 578 6.78 -48.11 -15.11
CA ASN A 578 8.03 -48.55 -14.48
C ASN A 578 9.16 -47.50 -14.52
N ASP A 579 9.01 -46.43 -15.32
CA ASP A 579 9.99 -45.34 -15.42
C ASP A 579 9.80 -44.30 -14.31
N VAL A 580 10.83 -44.13 -13.48
CA VAL A 580 10.85 -43.22 -12.32
C VAL A 580 10.76 -41.75 -12.74
N GLY A 581 11.37 -41.37 -13.85
CA GLY A 581 11.38 -39.99 -14.35
C GLY A 581 10.03 -39.56 -14.92
N ILE A 582 9.36 -40.46 -15.66
CA ILE A 582 8.01 -40.22 -16.19
C ILE A 582 7.00 -40.10 -15.04
N ARG A 583 7.07 -40.98 -14.04
CA ARG A 583 6.22 -40.92 -12.85
C ARG A 583 6.37 -39.60 -12.08
N ALA A 584 7.60 -39.17 -11.81
CA ALA A 584 7.86 -37.92 -11.10
C ALA A 584 7.32 -36.70 -11.87
N SER A 585 7.47 -36.71 -13.20
CA SER A 585 6.98 -35.63 -14.07
C SER A 585 5.45 -35.57 -14.10
N LEU A 586 4.77 -36.72 -14.18
CA LEU A 586 3.30 -36.81 -14.17
C LEU A 586 2.70 -36.34 -12.84
N VAL A 587 3.27 -36.76 -11.72
CA VAL A 587 2.81 -36.30 -10.39
C VAL A 587 2.99 -34.79 -10.27
N THR A 588 4.16 -34.27 -10.68
CA THR A 588 4.43 -32.83 -10.63
C THR A 588 3.46 -32.03 -11.50
N LEU A 589 3.16 -32.52 -12.71
CA LEU A 589 2.19 -31.89 -13.61
C LEU A 589 0.78 -31.91 -13.01
N PHE A 590 0.32 -33.07 -12.54
CA PHE A 590 -0.99 -33.21 -11.90
C PHE A 590 -1.14 -32.27 -10.71
N THR A 591 -0.14 -32.22 -9.83
CA THR A 591 -0.16 -31.36 -8.65
C THR A 591 -0.14 -29.87 -9.02
N ASN A 592 0.66 -29.46 -10.01
CA ASN A 592 0.72 -28.07 -10.45
C ASN A 592 -0.59 -27.61 -11.10
N VAL A 593 -1.17 -28.41 -11.99
CA VAL A 593 -2.49 -28.13 -12.59
C VAL A 593 -3.57 -28.08 -11.51
N GLY A 594 -3.53 -29.02 -10.56
CA GLY A 594 -4.45 -29.04 -9.43
C GLY A 594 -4.36 -27.80 -8.55
N TYR A 595 -3.15 -27.26 -8.30
CA TYR A 595 -2.99 -26.02 -7.54
C TYR A 595 -3.54 -24.80 -8.30
N VAL A 596 -3.32 -24.72 -9.61
CA VAL A 596 -3.89 -23.64 -10.44
C VAL A 596 -5.42 -23.68 -10.37
N LEU A 597 -6.02 -24.86 -10.53
CA LEU A 597 -7.46 -25.03 -10.46
C LEU A 597 -8.01 -24.71 -9.06
N LEU A 598 -7.33 -25.15 -8.01
CA LEU A 598 -7.69 -24.86 -6.62
C LEU A 598 -7.69 -23.35 -6.36
N ILE A 599 -6.68 -22.62 -6.85
CA ILE A 599 -6.61 -21.17 -6.73
C ILE A 599 -7.78 -20.50 -7.46
N LEU A 600 -8.10 -20.92 -8.69
CA LEU A 600 -9.21 -20.37 -9.45
C LEU A 600 -10.57 -20.58 -8.75
N ILE A 601 -10.80 -21.78 -8.22
CA ILE A 601 -12.02 -22.11 -7.46
C ILE A 601 -12.08 -21.29 -6.16
N THR A 602 -10.95 -21.12 -5.48
CA THR A 602 -10.86 -20.30 -4.25
C THR A 602 -11.15 -18.83 -4.53
N LEU A 603 -10.65 -18.29 -5.65
CA LEU A 603 -10.92 -16.92 -6.10
C LEU A 603 -12.41 -16.74 -6.45
N ALA A 604 -13.03 -17.72 -7.10
CA ALA A 604 -14.47 -17.72 -7.36
C ALA A 604 -15.28 -17.77 -6.05
N ALA A 605 -14.89 -18.62 -5.09
CA ALA A 605 -15.50 -18.70 -3.77
C ALA A 605 -15.36 -17.39 -2.95
N LEU A 606 -14.33 -16.59 -3.25
CA LEU A 606 -14.08 -15.26 -2.69
C LEU A 606 -15.06 -14.19 -3.23
N GLY A 607 -15.84 -14.50 -4.27
CA GLY A 607 -16.80 -13.57 -4.89
C GLY A 607 -16.24 -12.83 -6.11
N ILE A 608 -15.07 -13.22 -6.62
CA ILE A 608 -14.52 -12.65 -7.84
C ILE A 608 -15.36 -13.11 -9.03
N GLN A 609 -15.85 -12.15 -9.82
CA GLN A 609 -16.66 -12.42 -11.00
C GLN A 609 -15.89 -13.27 -12.01
N TRP A 610 -16.51 -14.35 -12.49
CA TRP A 610 -15.94 -15.27 -13.50
C TRP A 610 -15.42 -14.56 -14.75
N ASN A 611 -16.07 -13.45 -15.14
CA ASN A 611 -15.66 -12.65 -16.30
C ASN A 611 -14.24 -12.07 -16.17
N ASN A 612 -13.81 -11.69 -14.96
CA ASN A 612 -12.47 -11.15 -14.73
C ASN A 612 -11.39 -12.25 -14.76
N LEU A 613 -11.73 -13.47 -14.34
CA LEU A 613 -10.84 -14.63 -14.40
C LEU A 613 -10.70 -15.19 -15.83
N ALA A 614 -11.77 -15.09 -16.63
CA ALA A 614 -11.81 -15.62 -17.98
C ALA A 614 -10.69 -15.05 -18.87
N TRP A 615 -10.37 -13.76 -18.77
CA TRP A 615 -9.30 -13.13 -19.56
C TRP A 615 -7.91 -13.66 -19.19
N ILE A 616 -7.64 -13.88 -17.90
CA ILE A 616 -6.36 -14.43 -17.43
C ILE A 616 -6.20 -15.89 -17.89
N VAL A 617 -7.25 -16.69 -17.74
CA VAL A 617 -7.27 -18.10 -18.18
C VAL A 617 -7.14 -18.18 -19.71
N SER A 618 -7.78 -17.26 -20.45
CA SER A 618 -7.68 -17.20 -21.91
C SER A 618 -6.26 -16.90 -22.36
N ALA A 619 -5.62 -15.87 -21.80
CA ALA A 619 -4.25 -15.50 -22.15
C ALA A 619 -3.25 -16.62 -21.80
N LEU A 620 -3.40 -17.26 -20.63
CA LEU A 620 -2.55 -18.37 -20.21
C LEU A 620 -2.72 -19.61 -21.10
N SER A 621 -3.97 -19.95 -21.45
CA SER A 621 -4.28 -21.09 -22.32
C SER A 621 -3.69 -20.91 -23.72
N VAL A 622 -3.77 -19.69 -24.28
CA VAL A 622 -3.17 -19.36 -25.57
C VAL A 622 -1.64 -19.49 -25.51
N GLY A 623 -1.00 -18.95 -24.46
CA GLY A 623 0.46 -19.06 -24.28
C GLY A 623 0.96 -20.50 -24.16
N ILE A 624 0.25 -21.33 -23.37
CA ILE A 624 0.57 -22.76 -23.23
C ILE A 624 0.33 -23.50 -24.56
N GLY A 625 -0.76 -23.20 -25.27
CA GLY A 625 -1.08 -23.79 -26.57
C GLY A 625 0.01 -23.54 -27.62
N PHE A 626 0.52 -22.31 -27.70
CA PHE A 626 1.64 -21.99 -28.58
C PHE A 626 2.93 -22.71 -28.18
N GLY A 627 3.24 -22.82 -26.88
CA GLY A 627 4.43 -23.54 -26.41
C GLY A 627 4.38 -25.06 -26.66
N LEU A 628 3.18 -25.66 -26.63
CA LEU A 628 2.97 -27.10 -26.80
C LEU A 628 2.77 -27.52 -28.26
N GLN A 629 2.58 -26.57 -29.17
CA GLN A 629 2.21 -26.82 -30.57
C GLN A 629 3.12 -27.84 -31.27
N GLU A 630 4.45 -27.67 -31.17
CA GLU A 630 5.40 -28.55 -31.86
C GLU A 630 5.46 -29.95 -31.23
N ILE A 631 5.25 -30.07 -29.92
CA ILE A 631 5.22 -31.37 -29.24
C ILE A 631 3.99 -32.16 -29.67
N VAL A 632 2.82 -31.51 -29.72
CA VAL A 632 1.56 -32.14 -30.16
C VAL A 632 1.63 -32.50 -31.64
N LYS A 633 2.19 -31.64 -32.49
CA LYS A 633 2.41 -31.93 -33.91
C LYS A 633 3.23 -33.21 -34.09
N ASN A 634 4.36 -33.33 -33.38
CA ASN A 634 5.21 -34.52 -33.43
C ASN A 634 4.52 -35.78 -32.86
N PHE A 635 3.73 -35.63 -31.79
CA PHE A 635 2.94 -36.73 -31.22
C PHE A 635 1.91 -37.26 -32.21
N ILE A 636 1.11 -36.37 -32.81
CA ILE A 636 0.09 -36.73 -33.80
C ILE A 636 0.74 -37.37 -35.02
N SER A 637 1.83 -36.80 -35.54
CA SER A 637 2.59 -37.40 -36.64
C SER A 637 3.14 -38.79 -36.28
N GLY A 638 3.60 -39.00 -35.04
CA GLY A 638 4.01 -40.31 -34.55
C GLY A 638 2.87 -41.33 -34.54
N LEU A 639 1.67 -40.93 -34.09
CA LEU A 639 0.49 -41.79 -34.11
C LEU A 639 0.10 -42.19 -35.55
N ILE A 640 0.09 -41.21 -36.46
CA ILE A 640 -0.19 -41.43 -37.89
C ILE A 640 0.83 -42.41 -38.50
N LEU A 641 2.12 -42.24 -38.21
CA LEU A 641 3.17 -43.16 -38.67
C LEU A 641 2.94 -44.60 -38.20
N LEU A 642 2.43 -44.78 -36.98
CA LEU A 642 2.16 -46.11 -36.42
C LEU A 642 0.87 -46.75 -36.98
N THR A 643 -0.16 -45.95 -37.24
CA THR A 643 -1.46 -46.42 -37.74
C THR A 643 -1.47 -46.64 -39.24
N GLU A 644 -1.00 -45.67 -40.02
CA GLU A 644 -1.02 -45.72 -41.49
C GLU A 644 0.22 -46.42 -42.07
N ARG A 645 1.30 -46.53 -41.27
CA ARG A 645 2.56 -47.19 -41.62
C ARG A 645 3.13 -46.80 -43.00
N PRO A 646 3.27 -45.50 -43.32
CA PRO A 646 3.94 -45.05 -44.55
C PRO A 646 5.46 -45.26 -44.52
N VAL A 647 6.02 -45.60 -43.36
CA VAL A 647 7.40 -46.05 -43.18
C VAL A 647 7.40 -47.08 -42.04
N LYS A 648 8.13 -48.18 -42.20
CA LYS A 648 8.23 -49.26 -41.21
C LYS A 648 9.64 -49.33 -40.62
N VAL A 649 9.74 -49.88 -39.42
CA VAL A 649 11.04 -50.23 -38.83
C VAL A 649 11.73 -51.25 -39.73
N GLY A 650 12.96 -50.96 -40.13
CA GLY A 650 13.72 -51.72 -41.12
C GLY A 650 13.66 -51.19 -42.55
N ASP A 651 12.85 -50.16 -42.84
CA ASP A 651 12.85 -49.53 -44.16
C ASP A 651 14.07 -48.61 -44.36
N MET A 652 14.63 -48.64 -45.57
CA MET A 652 15.65 -47.68 -46.02
C MET A 652 14.94 -46.45 -46.55
N ILE A 653 15.10 -45.33 -45.86
CA ILE A 653 14.45 -44.06 -46.21
C ILE A 653 15.45 -42.94 -46.45
N GLY A 654 15.11 -42.06 -47.40
CA GLY A 654 15.82 -40.81 -47.67
C GLY A 654 14.96 -39.61 -47.29
N ILE A 655 15.46 -38.75 -46.40
CA ILE A 655 14.82 -37.48 -46.01
C ILE A 655 15.89 -36.38 -45.90
N GLY A 656 15.65 -35.22 -46.51
CA GLY A 656 16.57 -34.07 -46.42
C GLY A 656 17.97 -34.30 -47.00
N GLY A 657 18.11 -35.21 -47.99
CA GLY A 657 19.39 -35.52 -48.63
C GLY A 657 20.27 -36.55 -47.90
N VAL A 658 19.76 -37.14 -46.82
CA VAL A 658 20.43 -38.21 -46.05
C VAL A 658 19.62 -39.50 -46.15
N GLU A 659 20.30 -40.62 -46.40
CA GLU A 659 19.70 -41.96 -46.48
C GLU A 659 20.13 -42.82 -45.29
N GLY A 660 19.20 -43.61 -44.76
CA GLY A 660 19.47 -44.53 -43.65
C GLY A 660 18.29 -45.44 -43.30
N ASP A 661 18.56 -46.43 -42.47
CA ASP A 661 17.58 -47.45 -42.06
C ASP A 661 16.81 -47.03 -40.82
N VAL A 662 15.49 -47.20 -40.82
CA VAL A 662 14.66 -46.87 -39.65
C VAL A 662 14.85 -47.90 -38.55
N ARG A 663 15.48 -47.49 -37.45
CA ARG A 663 15.77 -48.36 -36.30
C ARG A 663 14.61 -48.45 -35.33
N ARG A 664 13.98 -47.31 -35.02
CA ARG A 664 12.88 -47.24 -34.06
C ARG A 664 12.02 -46.01 -34.30
N ILE A 665 10.70 -46.18 -34.25
CA ILE A 665 9.73 -45.08 -34.25
C ILE A 665 9.29 -44.85 -32.80
N ASN A 666 9.69 -43.73 -32.19
CA ASN A 666 9.19 -43.30 -30.89
C ASN A 666 8.02 -42.32 -31.06
N VAL A 667 7.36 -42.00 -29.96
CA VAL A 667 6.16 -41.13 -29.94
C VAL A 667 6.42 -39.73 -30.54
N ARG A 668 7.62 -39.15 -30.35
CA ARG A 668 7.94 -37.78 -30.84
C ARG A 668 8.94 -37.72 -31.99
N ALA A 669 9.74 -38.77 -32.16
CA ALA A 669 10.83 -38.79 -33.12
C ALA A 669 11.13 -40.22 -33.57
N THR A 670 11.66 -40.35 -34.77
CA THR A 670 12.12 -41.60 -35.36
C THR A 670 13.63 -41.61 -35.41
N GLU A 671 14.23 -42.72 -34.99
CA GLU A 671 15.66 -42.96 -35.02
C GLU A 671 16.03 -43.63 -36.34
N ILE A 672 16.83 -42.96 -37.15
CA ILE A 672 17.33 -43.43 -38.44
C ILE A 672 18.83 -43.70 -38.28
N GLN A 673 19.27 -44.89 -38.65
CA GLN A 673 20.66 -45.30 -38.60
C GLN A 673 21.32 -45.01 -39.96
N LEU A 674 22.33 -44.14 -39.98
CA LEU A 674 23.08 -43.81 -41.18
C LEU A 674 24.09 -44.92 -41.52
N SER A 675 24.64 -44.86 -42.73
CA SER A 675 25.68 -45.79 -43.23
C SER A 675 26.95 -45.81 -42.38
N ASP A 676 27.27 -44.71 -41.69
CA ASP A 676 28.41 -44.57 -40.76
C ASP A 676 28.12 -45.09 -39.34
N ARG A 677 26.95 -45.71 -39.12
CA ARG A 677 26.45 -46.15 -37.80
C ARG A 677 26.19 -45.01 -36.81
N SER A 678 26.07 -43.76 -37.27
CA SER A 678 25.48 -42.68 -36.47
C SER A 678 23.95 -42.76 -36.46
N THR A 679 23.31 -42.37 -35.36
CA THR A 679 21.85 -42.34 -35.23
C THR A 679 21.35 -40.91 -35.36
N MET A 680 20.56 -40.65 -36.40
CA MET A 680 19.86 -39.40 -36.60
C MET A 680 18.47 -39.47 -35.98
N ILE A 681 18.14 -38.49 -35.15
CA ILE A 681 16.84 -38.36 -34.50
C ILE A 681 16.02 -37.35 -35.29
N VAL A 682 15.03 -37.83 -36.04
CA VAL A 682 14.17 -37.00 -36.88
C VAL A 682 12.82 -36.80 -36.18
N PRO A 683 12.38 -35.55 -35.94
CA PRO A 683 11.04 -35.28 -35.44
C PRO A 683 9.99 -35.90 -36.35
N ASN A 684 9.00 -36.59 -35.77
CA ASN A 684 7.97 -37.29 -36.56
C ASN A 684 7.19 -36.34 -37.48
N SER A 685 7.06 -35.07 -37.09
CA SER A 685 6.40 -34.05 -37.91
C SER A 685 7.08 -33.83 -39.25
N GLN A 686 8.42 -33.99 -39.33
CA GLN A 686 9.17 -33.85 -40.57
C GLN A 686 8.94 -35.01 -41.52
N LEU A 687 8.82 -36.24 -41.00
CA LEU A 687 8.53 -37.44 -41.81
C LEU A 687 7.13 -37.40 -42.46
N ILE A 688 6.18 -36.68 -41.86
CA ILE A 688 4.83 -36.50 -42.41
C ILE A 688 4.73 -35.26 -43.31
N SER A 689 5.47 -34.19 -43.00
CA SER A 689 5.34 -32.91 -43.72
C SER A 689 6.32 -32.71 -44.87
N GLN A 690 7.41 -33.48 -44.94
CA GLN A 690 8.40 -33.42 -46.00
C GLN A 690 8.32 -34.64 -46.92
N ASN A 691 8.84 -34.51 -48.14
CA ASN A 691 8.92 -35.64 -49.06
C ASN A 691 9.94 -36.66 -48.55
N VAL A 692 9.46 -37.88 -48.29
CA VAL A 692 10.29 -39.02 -47.88
C VAL A 692 10.34 -40.03 -49.02
N ARG A 693 11.55 -40.42 -49.42
CA ARG A 693 11.76 -41.51 -50.37
C ARG A 693 11.92 -42.82 -49.59
N ASN A 694 10.98 -43.76 -49.73
CA ASN A 694 11.11 -45.10 -49.16
C ASN A 694 11.57 -46.07 -50.25
N ALA A 695 12.79 -46.60 -50.14
CA ALA A 695 13.37 -47.49 -51.14
C ALA A 695 12.91 -48.95 -51.01
N THR A 696 12.32 -49.34 -49.87
CA THR A 696 12.02 -50.74 -49.52
C THR A 696 10.53 -51.04 -49.30
N MET A 697 9.65 -50.06 -49.44
CA MET A 697 8.19 -50.14 -49.17
C MET A 697 7.46 -51.35 -49.80
N GLY A 698 7.93 -51.88 -50.93
CA GLY A 698 7.22 -52.91 -51.71
C GLY A 698 8.05 -54.07 -52.26
N ASN A 699 9.32 -54.24 -51.85
CA ASN A 699 10.30 -55.20 -52.41
C ASN A 699 10.57 -55.06 -53.93
N ALA A 700 11.67 -54.39 -54.31
CA ALA A 700 12.73 -54.90 -55.21
C ALA A 700 13.72 -53.78 -55.64
N GLN A 701 15.00 -53.99 -55.30
CA GLN A 701 16.24 -53.48 -55.92
C GLN A 701 16.18 -52.18 -56.75
N GLY A 702 16.73 -51.09 -56.19
CA GLY A 702 17.19 -49.95 -56.99
C GLY A 702 18.47 -50.30 -57.74
N GLY A 703 18.34 -50.55 -59.05
CA GLY A 703 19.44 -50.84 -59.96
C GLY A 703 20.50 -49.74 -60.02
N GLY A 704 21.77 -50.14 -60.04
CA GLY A 704 22.90 -49.25 -60.24
C GLY A 704 22.91 -48.63 -61.63
N ASP A 705 23.00 -47.31 -61.71
CA ASP A 705 23.25 -46.59 -62.95
C ASP A 705 24.75 -46.66 -63.26
N HIS A 706 25.16 -47.72 -63.96
CA HIS A 706 26.48 -47.88 -64.55
C HIS A 706 26.36 -47.52 -66.04
N ARG A 707 26.66 -46.25 -66.40
CA ARG A 707 26.76 -45.84 -67.81
C ARG A 707 28.10 -46.33 -68.39
N PRO A 708 28.11 -47.10 -69.50
CA PRO A 708 29.35 -47.55 -70.12
C PRO A 708 29.92 -46.50 -71.09
N ASP A 709 31.17 -46.10 -70.85
CA ASP A 709 31.98 -45.36 -71.82
C ASP A 709 32.39 -46.29 -72.98
N VAL A 710 32.07 -45.88 -74.22
CA VAL A 710 32.42 -46.61 -75.46
C VAL A 710 33.85 -46.24 -75.86
N PRO A 711 34.80 -47.18 -75.97
CA PRO A 711 36.14 -46.88 -76.48
C PRO A 711 36.16 -46.94 -78.01
N ASP A 712 36.56 -45.84 -78.62
CA ASP A 712 36.83 -45.70 -80.06
C ASP A 712 37.95 -46.67 -80.50
N ARG A 713 37.69 -47.38 -81.59
CA ARG A 713 38.36 -48.63 -82.00
C ARG A 713 39.61 -48.38 -82.86
N ASN A 714 40.31 -47.28 -82.65
CA ASN A 714 41.50 -46.92 -83.43
C ASN A 714 42.61 -46.36 -82.54
N ARG A 715 43.48 -47.24 -82.01
CA ARG A 715 44.95 -47.15 -82.18
C ARG A 715 45.70 -48.24 -81.41
N PRO A 716 46.75 -48.87 -81.99
CA PRO A 716 47.50 -49.95 -81.37
C PRO A 716 48.66 -49.50 -80.46
N ARG A 717 48.95 -50.42 -79.54
CA ARG A 717 49.95 -50.52 -78.47
C ARG A 717 51.36 -49.93 -78.69
N ALA A 718 51.90 -49.36 -77.62
CA ALA A 718 53.26 -49.55 -77.05
C ALA A 718 53.30 -48.69 -75.76
N GLY A 719 53.86 -49.02 -74.61
CA GLY A 719 54.89 -49.96 -74.20
C GLY A 719 55.71 -49.26 -73.10
N ALA A 720 56.00 -49.98 -72.01
CA ALA A 720 57.03 -49.70 -70.99
C ALA A 720 56.84 -48.59 -69.92
N GLN A 721 56.68 -49.08 -68.68
CA GLN A 721 57.10 -48.60 -67.35
C GLN A 721 58.53 -47.99 -67.26
N PRO A 722 59.04 -47.57 -66.08
CA PRO A 722 58.44 -46.85 -64.93
C PRO A 722 59.41 -45.79 -64.31
N ALA A 723 59.02 -45.14 -63.19
CA ALA A 723 59.79 -45.04 -61.92
C ALA A 723 59.82 -43.66 -61.23
N ALA A 724 59.73 -43.74 -59.89
CA ALA A 724 60.29 -42.85 -58.85
C ALA A 724 59.63 -41.46 -58.68
N ASP A 725 59.58 -40.81 -57.51
CA ASP A 725 60.22 -41.04 -56.22
C ASP A 725 59.48 -40.22 -55.12
N ARG A 726 59.59 -40.69 -53.87
CA ARG A 726 59.70 -39.96 -52.56
C ARG A 726 58.90 -38.67 -52.23
N LEU A 727 58.06 -38.80 -51.18
CA LEU A 727 58.19 -38.23 -49.79
C LEU A 727 58.73 -36.78 -49.58
N PRO A 728 58.62 -36.18 -48.37
CA PRO A 728 57.48 -35.95 -47.45
C PRO A 728 57.55 -34.57 -46.73
N GLY A 729 56.70 -34.35 -45.72
CA GLY A 729 56.86 -33.33 -44.65
C GLY A 729 56.02 -32.06 -44.89
N ILE A 730 55.28 -31.51 -43.92
CA ILE A 730 55.35 -31.51 -42.44
C ILE A 730 53.92 -31.52 -41.88
#